data_AF-A0A1V8UQ06-F1
#
_entry.id   AF-A0A1V8UQ06-F1
#
_cell.length_a   1.000
_cell.length_b   1.000
_cell.length_c   1.000
_cell.angle_alpha   90.00
_cell.angle_beta   90.00
_cell.angle_gamma   90.00
#
_symmetry.space_group_name_H-M   'P 1'
#
loop_
_entity.id
_entity.type
_entity.pdbx_description
1 polymer ?
#
loop_
_entity_poly.entity_id
_entity_poly.type
_entity_poly.pdbx_seq_one_letter_code
_entity_poly.pdbx_strand_id
1 'polypeptide(L)'
;MSRLEWVSLRRIGYARSFDEFWLAAGAEVLDDEPPGESESDSSEEDYVPVAGPSNATPAQELAGASSSDEIDLEGDSDTDDEHGPDAHELDFPPLDSPITPASATWCNCNGKAYSDSVEHLGDNGFTIASGHNILPDLRNGRPDTSGRHGYTKLPPWKSPLPDGQLKAVGSNYTRALVLARTKAEKTTWVDLELSDMLASGLLTTAIYVADDPTAPLHPPRNKGHEAMIYLSYIIDHYDALPDFSIFMHGHQFAWHNNEILDTDAVQMIRHLSPERVMRLGYMNLRCHWEPGCPAWLHPGVRERLSWKQEEHLIADSWAQIFPKDPIPTILAQPCCAQFAVSRERILATPKQRYVYLRDWLLRTELSDYLSGRVFEYIWQYVFTSSPSHCPSMSECYCDGYGFCFGSPEAFDYWFELQYNLNEAKNELQLWWKKADMIEEVKLRSPTGKVAQEADLDIPRVGRDEELEEEIKKIWAEMNRRKDAAFELGRNPAQRALEAGRTWRDGDGATLDREQHAPMSKLSHDGSLHSTNDPEKAHDDASKDLDRSGSSGDEAGEKVTGSAAQPATAPAAGPPGGPPGGPPPNGGAQAWLQVLGGFFLFFNTWGVLNTFGVYQTYYESGQLFTATSSDISWIGSIQSFMVLLVGCFTGPVFDRGYLRHLLIAGTFLIVFGHMMLSLTHTFWQALLAQGFCIGIGGGLLFVPAVAILPTYWTTKIGLAIGIAASGSSTGGIIYPIVFYRLISQIGFAWSVRVLGFMALATLVIPIIVMRQRVKPPKARAIFDPTMFTDIPFLTFGFGAFLGFIGLYVEFFYISFYGQATGITSDSMSFYLVPILNAGSVFGRTLPNILSDKIGPFNVIIPGAFVCGILVLCNITVHNLGGIVTQALLFGFWSGIFIALPPVIFVALTKDKSNLGTRIGCGFALFGCGVLAGGPGAGGVLGNDDRDLHWKGVWTYGGVVLLAAGAVFLALRFMLVGAKLKVKV
;
A
#
# COMPACT_ATOMS: atom_id res chain seq x y z
N MET A 1 7.63 48.24 -4.95
CA MET A 1 8.28 47.51 -6.06
C MET A 1 7.24 47.34 -7.15
N SER A 2 7.62 47.76 -8.34
CA SER A 2 6.78 48.15 -9.47
C SER A 2 6.79 47.09 -10.57
N ARG A 3 5.60 46.87 -11.17
CA ARG A 3 5.39 46.84 -12.62
C ARG A 3 6.03 45.70 -13.43
N LEU A 4 5.66 44.44 -13.19
CA LEU A 4 6.00 43.33 -14.11
C LEU A 4 4.98 42.18 -14.26
N GLU A 5 3.69 42.37 -13.96
CA GLU A 5 2.66 41.33 -14.22
C GLU A 5 1.46 41.76 -15.07
N TRP A 6 1.48 42.94 -15.68
CA TRP A 6 0.33 43.46 -16.43
C TRP A 6 0.30 43.11 -17.93
N VAL A 7 1.27 42.36 -18.45
CA VAL A 7 1.34 42.01 -19.89
C VAL A 7 0.95 40.54 -20.18
N SER A 8 0.87 39.67 -19.16
CA SER A 8 0.60 38.23 -19.40
C SER A 8 -0.90 37.90 -19.55
N LEU A 9 -1.81 38.72 -19.01
CA LEU A 9 -3.25 38.42 -18.97
C LEU A 9 -4.02 38.75 -20.27
N ARG A 10 -3.41 39.42 -21.25
CA ARG A 10 -4.07 39.75 -22.53
C ARG A 10 -3.91 38.68 -23.63
N ARG A 11 -3.12 37.62 -23.41
CA ARG A 11 -2.88 36.55 -24.40
C ARG A 11 -3.79 35.32 -24.26
N ILE A 12 -4.68 35.30 -23.27
CA ILE A 12 -5.63 34.21 -23.06
C ILE A 12 -7.03 34.84 -23.13
N GLY A 13 -7.76 34.55 -24.21
CA GLY A 13 -8.99 35.25 -24.63
C GLY A 13 -10.15 35.23 -23.62
N TYR A 14 -10.06 36.08 -22.60
CA TYR A 14 -11.11 36.40 -21.63
C TYR A 14 -11.30 37.93 -21.59
N ALA A 15 -11.91 38.49 -22.64
CA ALA A 15 -12.13 39.94 -22.75
C ALA A 15 -13.51 40.27 -23.35
N ARG A 16 -14.57 39.71 -22.76
CA ARG A 16 -15.94 40.24 -22.96
C ARG A 16 -16.73 40.42 -21.66
N SER A 17 -16.43 39.64 -20.63
CA SER A 17 -17.19 39.63 -19.38
C SER A 17 -16.67 40.61 -18.31
N PHE A 18 -15.56 41.30 -18.55
CA PHE A 18 -14.98 42.25 -17.59
C PHE A 18 -15.29 43.72 -17.92
N ASP A 19 -15.41 44.04 -19.21
CA ASP A 19 -15.71 45.41 -19.68
C ASP A 19 -17.14 45.83 -19.34
N GLU A 20 -18.10 44.89 -19.29
CA GLU A 20 -19.48 45.15 -18.83
C GLU A 20 -19.55 45.49 -17.33
N PHE A 21 -18.66 44.92 -16.52
CA PHE A 21 -18.60 45.16 -15.08
C PHE A 21 -17.92 46.50 -14.74
N TRP A 22 -17.02 46.97 -15.60
CA TRP A 22 -16.27 48.21 -15.41
C TRP A 22 -17.02 49.45 -15.94
N LEU A 23 -17.82 49.30 -17.00
CA LEU A 23 -18.73 50.35 -17.49
C LEU A 23 -19.91 50.60 -16.53
N ALA A 24 -20.33 49.59 -15.75
CA ALA A 24 -21.33 49.75 -14.69
C ALA A 24 -20.84 50.59 -13.49
N ALA A 25 -19.53 50.87 -13.40
CA ALA A 25 -18.89 51.58 -12.29
C ALA A 25 -18.52 53.05 -12.58
N GLY A 26 -18.76 53.55 -13.80
CA GLY A 26 -18.81 54.99 -14.08
C GLY A 26 -17.50 55.80 -13.98
N ALA A 27 -16.34 55.21 -14.26
CA ALA A 27 -15.07 55.94 -14.29
C ALA A 27 -14.48 56.01 -15.71
N GLU A 28 -14.11 57.22 -16.15
CA GLU A 28 -13.56 57.51 -17.49
C GLU A 28 -12.14 56.95 -17.66
N VAL A 29 -11.88 56.36 -18.84
CA VAL A 29 -10.54 55.95 -19.28
C VAL A 29 -10.03 57.00 -20.26
N LEU A 30 -8.87 57.59 -19.95
CA LEU A 30 -8.12 58.45 -20.85
C LEU A 30 -7.37 57.57 -21.86
N ASP A 31 -7.63 57.80 -23.14
CA ASP A 31 -6.84 57.28 -24.25
C ASP A 31 -5.52 58.05 -24.36
N ASP A 32 -4.41 57.35 -24.65
CA ASP A 32 -3.49 57.80 -25.69
C ASP A 32 -2.42 56.76 -26.09
N GLU A 33 -2.01 56.95 -27.34
CA GLU A 33 -1.34 56.11 -28.34
C GLU A 33 0.15 55.74 -28.13
N PRO A 34 0.68 54.76 -28.91
CA PRO A 34 2.05 54.26 -28.80
C PRO A 34 3.04 55.00 -29.71
N PRO A 35 4.32 55.08 -29.31
CA PRO A 35 5.42 54.61 -30.19
C PRO A 35 6.57 54.02 -29.35
N GLY A 36 7.55 53.26 -29.83
CA GLY A 36 8.08 52.94 -31.16
C GLY A 36 9.40 52.16 -30.95
N GLU A 37 9.97 51.66 -32.04
CA GLU A 37 11.14 50.78 -32.12
C GLU A 37 12.45 51.36 -31.55
N SER A 38 13.37 50.48 -31.11
CA SER A 38 14.76 50.34 -31.63
C SER A 38 15.84 50.05 -30.57
N GLU A 39 16.71 49.10 -30.94
CA GLU A 39 18.18 49.05 -30.77
C GLU A 39 18.88 48.38 -29.57
N SER A 40 19.99 47.77 -29.98
CA SER A 40 20.98 46.86 -29.40
C SER A 40 21.96 47.49 -28.41
N ASP A 41 22.60 46.68 -27.56
CA ASP A 41 24.07 46.75 -27.45
C ASP A 41 24.73 45.53 -26.79
N SER A 42 25.99 45.34 -27.19
CA SER A 42 26.93 44.23 -26.96
C SER A 42 28.07 44.57 -25.98
N SER A 43 28.68 43.55 -25.33
CA SER A 43 30.13 43.42 -25.00
C SER A 43 30.31 42.30 -23.95
N GLU A 44 30.89 41.12 -24.24
CA GLU A 44 32.32 40.73 -24.24
C GLU A 44 33.12 41.08 -22.96
N GLU A 45 33.65 40.04 -22.28
CA GLU A 45 35.05 39.97 -21.82
C GLU A 45 35.45 38.53 -21.34
N ASP A 46 36.60 38.06 -21.84
CA ASP A 46 37.29 36.78 -21.62
C ASP A 46 38.24 36.78 -20.40
N TYR A 47 38.49 35.61 -19.78
CA TYR A 47 39.85 35.24 -19.30
C TYR A 47 40.06 33.72 -19.09
N VAL A 48 41.26 33.24 -19.42
CA VAL A 48 41.76 31.85 -19.58
C VAL A 48 42.81 31.49 -18.50
N PRO A 49 43.13 30.20 -18.19
CA PRO A 49 43.78 29.75 -16.96
C PRO A 49 45.31 29.51 -17.07
N VAL A 50 45.97 29.24 -15.93
CA VAL A 50 47.41 28.86 -15.86
C VAL A 50 47.63 27.67 -14.92
N ALA A 51 48.54 26.78 -15.31
CA ALA A 51 48.88 25.50 -14.70
C ALA A 51 50.28 25.44 -14.05
N GLY A 52 50.43 24.53 -13.06
CA GLY A 52 51.63 23.72 -12.72
C GLY A 52 52.63 24.25 -11.67
N PRO A 53 53.62 23.45 -11.18
CA PRO A 53 53.70 21.96 -11.06
C PRO A 53 54.50 21.40 -9.82
N SER A 54 54.60 20.05 -9.72
CA SER A 54 55.70 19.21 -9.12
C SER A 54 55.80 19.07 -7.58
N ASN A 55 56.29 17.98 -6.93
CA ASN A 55 56.81 16.64 -7.27
C ASN A 55 57.03 15.81 -5.97
N ALA A 56 57.07 14.47 -6.10
CA ALA A 56 57.90 13.48 -5.38
C ALA A 56 57.49 12.83 -4.00
N THR A 57 57.55 11.49 -4.03
CA THR A 57 57.50 10.39 -3.03
C THR A 57 58.87 10.14 -2.33
N PRO A 58 59.23 9.01 -1.64
CA PRO A 58 58.52 7.83 -1.06
C PRO A 58 58.99 7.33 0.37
N ALA A 59 58.35 6.24 0.86
CA ALA A 59 58.92 5.03 1.52
C ALA A 59 58.86 4.75 3.06
N GLN A 60 58.21 3.60 3.37
CA GLN A 60 58.65 2.42 4.17
C GLN A 60 58.57 2.28 5.71
N GLU A 61 58.41 1.00 6.09
CA GLU A 61 58.54 0.28 7.39
C GLU A 61 57.29 0.09 8.27
N LEU A 62 57.05 -1.02 8.99
CA LEU A 62 57.36 -2.46 8.90
C LEU A 62 56.55 -3.15 10.04
N ALA A 63 56.54 -4.48 10.06
CA ALA A 63 55.59 -5.39 10.71
C ALA A 63 55.83 -5.77 12.20
N GLY A 64 54.82 -6.46 12.77
CA GLY A 64 54.95 -7.60 13.73
C GLY A 64 54.58 -7.31 15.20
N ALA A 65 54.14 -8.24 16.04
CA ALA A 65 53.67 -9.64 15.97
C ALA A 65 53.31 -10.12 17.41
N SER A 66 52.67 -11.31 17.52
CA SER A 66 52.57 -12.23 18.70
C SER A 66 51.58 -11.89 19.82
N SER A 67 50.95 -12.81 20.57
CA SER A 67 50.72 -14.28 20.57
C SER A 67 50.06 -14.61 21.92
N SER A 68 49.15 -15.60 22.00
CA SER A 68 49.13 -16.71 23.00
C SER A 68 47.72 -17.25 23.28
N ASP A 69 47.62 -18.58 23.12
CA ASP A 69 46.62 -19.55 23.61
C ASP A 69 46.47 -19.51 25.16
N GLU A 70 45.56 -20.17 25.89
CA GLU A 70 45.11 -21.57 25.85
C GLU A 70 44.12 -21.79 27.05
N ILE A 71 43.30 -22.87 27.02
CA ILE A 71 43.02 -23.86 28.11
C ILE A 71 41.59 -24.45 28.02
N ASP A 72 41.57 -25.75 27.75
CA ASP A 72 40.49 -26.74 27.86
C ASP A 72 40.17 -27.16 29.32
N LEU A 73 38.97 -27.73 29.54
CA LEU A 73 38.75 -28.82 30.51
C LEU A 73 37.61 -29.75 30.06
N GLU A 74 37.97 -31.04 29.95
CA GLU A 74 37.15 -32.22 29.66
C GLU A 74 36.25 -32.69 30.83
N GLY A 75 35.28 -33.57 30.56
CA GLY A 75 34.63 -34.41 31.58
C GLY A 75 33.40 -35.21 31.10
N ASP A 76 33.65 -36.45 30.69
CA ASP A 76 32.77 -37.57 30.26
C ASP A 76 31.47 -37.87 31.05
N SER A 77 30.45 -38.41 30.37
CA SER A 77 30.14 -39.88 30.34
C SER A 77 28.72 -40.24 29.84
N ASP A 78 28.71 -41.20 28.88
CA ASP A 78 27.77 -42.34 28.66
C ASP A 78 26.28 -42.12 28.34
N THR A 79 25.59 -42.84 27.43
CA THR A 79 25.84 -43.71 26.25
C THR A 79 24.43 -44.07 25.74
N ASP A 80 24.20 -44.07 24.42
CA ASP A 80 23.59 -45.21 23.69
C ASP A 80 23.41 -44.86 22.21
N ASP A 81 24.20 -45.58 21.42
CA ASP A 81 24.44 -45.54 19.98
C ASP A 81 23.49 -46.42 19.17
N GLU A 82 23.34 -46.07 17.88
CA GLU A 82 23.53 -46.91 16.66
C GLU A 82 23.04 -46.09 15.43
N HIS A 83 23.86 -45.31 14.68
CA HIS A 83 24.89 -45.61 13.65
C HIS A 83 24.44 -46.62 12.56
N GLY A 84 24.57 -46.46 11.23
CA GLY A 84 25.28 -45.60 10.25
C GLY A 84 25.12 -46.27 8.84
N PRO A 85 25.91 -46.02 7.77
CA PRO A 85 27.15 -45.23 7.68
C PRO A 85 27.33 -44.32 6.43
N ASP A 86 28.46 -43.59 6.47
CA ASP A 86 29.05 -42.60 5.56
C ASP A 86 29.69 -43.11 4.24
N ALA A 87 30.06 -42.16 3.36
CA ALA A 87 31.35 -42.18 2.65
C ALA A 87 31.77 -40.81 2.02
N HIS A 88 32.75 -40.18 2.69
CA HIS A 88 33.98 -39.53 2.19
C HIS A 88 34.02 -38.20 1.39
N GLU A 89 34.69 -37.24 2.04
CA GLU A 89 35.49 -36.13 1.49
C GLU A 89 36.63 -36.60 0.55
N LEU A 90 36.96 -35.76 -0.43
CA LEU A 90 38.27 -35.76 -1.09
C LEU A 90 38.75 -34.30 -1.31
N ASP A 91 39.87 -33.99 -0.69
CA ASP A 91 40.73 -32.82 -0.90
C ASP A 91 41.40 -32.82 -2.30
N PHE A 92 41.62 -31.63 -2.86
CA PHE A 92 42.43 -31.43 -4.07
C PHE A 92 43.81 -30.81 -3.75
N PRO A 93 44.92 -31.33 -4.32
CA PRO A 93 46.24 -30.70 -4.25
C PRO A 93 46.51 -29.72 -5.42
N PRO A 94 47.54 -28.85 -5.33
CA PRO A 94 47.85 -27.82 -6.32
C PRO A 94 48.79 -28.32 -7.42
N LEU A 95 48.72 -27.74 -8.62
CA LEU A 95 49.72 -27.93 -9.68
C LEU A 95 49.91 -26.68 -10.54
N ASP A 96 51.18 -26.30 -10.66
CA ASP A 96 51.77 -25.24 -11.46
C ASP A 96 51.57 -25.39 -12.99
N SER A 97 51.51 -24.22 -13.65
CA SER A 97 51.49 -23.84 -15.10
C SER A 97 52.45 -24.62 -16.06
N PRO A 98 52.43 -24.49 -17.42
CA PRO A 98 51.66 -23.61 -18.33
C PRO A 98 51.01 -24.33 -19.55
N ILE A 99 50.07 -23.67 -20.25
CA ILE A 99 49.98 -23.50 -21.73
C ILE A 99 48.70 -22.71 -22.02
N THR A 100 48.86 -21.44 -22.33
CA THR A 100 47.88 -20.62 -23.07
C THR A 100 48.16 -20.77 -24.57
N PRO A 101 47.11 -20.78 -25.40
CA PRO A 101 47.12 -19.90 -26.56
C PRO A 101 46.05 -18.82 -26.37
N ALA A 102 46.51 -17.58 -26.39
CA ALA A 102 45.70 -16.38 -26.43
C ALA A 102 44.87 -16.32 -27.71
N SER A 103 43.53 -16.29 -27.60
CA SER A 103 42.62 -15.70 -28.61
C SER A 103 41.16 -15.59 -28.12
N ALA A 104 40.93 -15.10 -26.89
CA ALA A 104 39.61 -14.61 -26.47
C ALA A 104 39.64 -13.06 -26.42
N THR A 105 38.94 -12.43 -27.37
CA THR A 105 38.97 -10.99 -27.69
C THR A 105 37.93 -10.14 -26.96
N TRP A 106 37.55 -10.45 -25.71
CA TRP A 106 36.55 -9.65 -24.98
C TRP A 106 37.09 -8.87 -23.78
N CYS A 107 38.39 -8.60 -23.73
CA CYS A 107 38.93 -7.59 -22.81
C CYS A 107 39.93 -6.68 -23.54
N ASN A 108 39.42 -5.58 -24.11
CA ASN A 108 40.24 -4.43 -24.47
C ASN A 108 39.63 -3.18 -23.82
N CYS A 109 39.80 -3.08 -22.51
CA CYS A 109 39.67 -1.82 -21.80
C CYS A 109 40.92 -0.99 -22.13
N ASN A 110 40.86 -0.21 -23.20
CA ASN A 110 41.82 0.88 -23.40
C ASN A 110 41.53 1.92 -22.31
N GLY A 111 42.33 1.87 -21.24
CA GLY A 111 42.23 2.70 -20.04
C GLY A 111 42.04 4.19 -20.33
N LYS A 112 40.78 4.60 -20.47
CA LYS A 112 40.32 5.97 -20.36
C LYS A 112 39.32 6.02 -19.22
N ALA A 113 39.60 6.87 -18.24
CA ALA A 113 38.64 7.27 -17.23
C ALA A 113 37.41 7.87 -17.94
N TYR A 114 36.21 7.41 -17.59
CA TYR A 114 35.00 8.10 -17.99
C TYR A 114 34.97 9.44 -17.27
N SER A 115 34.89 10.52 -18.04
CA SER A 115 34.84 11.89 -17.55
C SER A 115 33.46 12.19 -16.95
N ASP A 116 33.46 12.81 -15.78
CA ASP A 116 32.31 13.44 -15.14
C ASP A 116 31.76 14.58 -16.01
N SER A 117 30.74 14.31 -16.81
CA SER A 117 29.80 15.32 -17.31
C SER A 117 28.50 14.65 -17.75
N VAL A 118 27.37 15.08 -17.20
CA VAL A 118 26.01 14.54 -17.35
C VAL A 118 25.41 14.82 -18.76
N GLU A 119 26.17 15.37 -19.69
CA GLU A 119 25.65 15.91 -20.96
C GLU A 119 25.89 15.00 -22.19
N HIS A 120 26.30 13.74 -21.99
CA HIS A 120 26.46 12.75 -23.08
C HIS A 120 25.67 11.44 -22.90
N LEU A 121 24.79 11.36 -21.90
CA LEU A 121 23.67 10.43 -21.94
C LEU A 121 22.55 11.16 -22.70
N GLY A 122 22.38 10.81 -23.98
CA GLY A 122 21.35 11.38 -24.82
C GLY A 122 19.98 11.31 -24.15
N ASP A 123 19.35 12.47 -24.10
CA ASP A 123 17.97 12.74 -23.69
C ASP A 123 17.05 11.54 -23.96
N ASN A 124 16.62 10.89 -22.87
CA ASN A 124 15.80 9.68 -22.85
C ASN A 124 14.30 9.97 -23.03
N GLY A 125 13.93 11.13 -23.58
CA GLY A 125 12.58 11.41 -24.08
C GLY A 125 11.48 11.47 -23.01
N PHE A 126 11.83 11.40 -21.72
CA PHE A 126 10.90 11.59 -20.61
C PHE A 126 11.14 12.95 -19.96
N THR A 127 10.82 14.03 -20.67
CA THR A 127 10.51 15.29 -20.02
C THR A 127 9.02 15.30 -19.70
N ILE A 128 8.69 15.15 -18.41
CA ILE A 128 7.36 15.50 -17.90
C ILE A 128 7.28 17.02 -17.92
N ALA A 129 6.85 17.56 -19.07
CA ALA A 129 6.34 18.92 -19.13
C ALA A 129 4.99 18.96 -18.40
N SER A 130 4.93 19.85 -17.41
CA SER A 130 3.75 20.40 -16.76
C SER A 130 2.40 20.21 -17.46
N GLY A 131 1.44 19.64 -16.74
CA GLY A 131 0.02 20.01 -16.79
C GLY A 131 -0.78 19.60 -18.04
N HIS A 132 -1.99 19.10 -17.76
CA HIS A 132 -3.08 18.73 -18.66
C HIS A 132 -3.15 17.25 -19.09
N ASN A 133 -4.38 16.75 -19.05
CA ASN A 133 -4.88 15.47 -19.55
C ASN A 133 -4.24 15.12 -20.91
N ILE A 134 -3.25 14.23 -20.88
CA ILE A 134 -2.71 13.62 -22.08
C ILE A 134 -3.02 12.13 -21.96
N LEU A 135 -3.78 11.61 -22.92
CA LEU A 135 -3.97 10.18 -23.15
C LEU A 135 -2.61 9.46 -23.04
N PRO A 136 -2.51 8.27 -22.42
CA PRO A 136 -1.32 7.45 -22.58
C PRO A 136 -1.01 7.37 -24.07
N ASP A 137 0.24 7.65 -24.45
CA ASP A 137 0.61 7.59 -25.86
C ASP A 137 0.53 6.12 -26.34
N LEU A 138 -0.64 5.75 -26.88
CA LEU A 138 -0.90 4.46 -27.52
C LEU A 138 0.04 4.23 -28.73
N ARG A 139 0.78 5.27 -29.18
CA ARG A 139 1.68 5.27 -30.33
C ARG A 139 3.09 4.76 -30.05
N ASN A 140 3.40 4.26 -28.85
CA ASN A 140 4.70 3.66 -28.51
C ASN A 140 5.05 2.36 -29.28
N GLY A 141 4.43 2.13 -30.45
CA GLY A 141 4.74 1.07 -31.41
C GLY A 141 5.04 1.56 -32.84
N ARG A 142 5.06 2.86 -33.14
CA ARG A 142 5.59 3.31 -34.44
C ARG A 142 7.12 3.30 -34.42
N PRO A 143 7.79 2.76 -35.47
CA PRO A 143 9.16 3.16 -35.74
C PRO A 143 9.17 4.68 -35.93
N ASP A 144 10.01 5.39 -35.19
CA ASP A 144 10.25 6.81 -35.40
C ASP A 144 10.70 7.05 -36.86
N THR A 145 9.82 7.57 -37.70
CA THR A 145 10.17 7.98 -39.08
C THR A 145 10.91 9.31 -39.12
N SER A 146 11.13 9.98 -37.98
CA SER A 146 11.82 11.28 -37.89
C SER A 146 13.32 11.17 -37.67
N GLY A 147 13.85 9.95 -37.49
CA GLY A 147 15.30 9.70 -37.47
C GLY A 147 16.05 10.38 -36.33
N ARG A 148 15.36 10.76 -35.23
CA ARG A 148 15.99 11.46 -34.09
C ARG A 148 16.07 10.63 -32.81
N HIS A 149 15.29 9.57 -32.65
CA HIS A 149 15.50 8.60 -31.57
C HIS A 149 15.56 7.17 -32.13
N GLY A 150 16.75 6.59 -32.08
CA GLY A 150 17.08 5.29 -32.67
C GLY A 150 16.49 4.07 -31.94
N TYR A 151 15.17 3.91 -31.95
CA TYR A 151 14.56 2.60 -31.76
C TYR A 151 14.55 1.87 -33.10
N THR A 152 15.64 1.15 -33.37
CA THR A 152 15.69 0.15 -34.44
C THR A 152 14.56 -0.86 -34.19
N LYS A 153 13.63 -0.99 -35.14
CA LYS A 153 12.63 -2.07 -35.17
C LYS A 153 13.39 -3.39 -35.00
N LEU A 154 13.33 -3.99 -33.81
CA LEU A 154 14.00 -5.26 -33.57
C LEU A 154 13.47 -6.24 -34.62
N PRO A 155 14.34 -6.94 -35.36
CA PRO A 155 13.88 -7.89 -36.35
C PRO A 155 12.98 -8.91 -35.65
N PRO A 156 11.82 -9.27 -36.24
CA PRO A 156 10.88 -10.19 -35.61
C PRO A 156 11.62 -11.47 -35.27
N TRP A 157 11.70 -11.76 -33.98
CA TRP A 157 12.42 -12.91 -33.48
C TRP A 157 11.68 -14.18 -33.92
N LYS A 158 12.34 -15.00 -34.75
CA LYS A 158 11.76 -16.25 -35.25
C LYS A 158 12.12 -17.39 -34.32
N SER A 159 11.11 -18.08 -33.81
CA SER A 159 11.31 -19.24 -32.93
C SER A 159 12.14 -20.34 -33.61
N PRO A 160 13.11 -20.93 -32.91
CA PRO A 160 13.83 -22.10 -33.39
C PRO A 160 12.98 -23.38 -33.30
N LEU A 161 11.87 -23.34 -32.55
CA LEU A 161 10.95 -24.46 -32.42
C LEU A 161 10.04 -24.53 -33.67
N PRO A 162 9.47 -25.70 -34.01
CA PRO A 162 8.56 -25.84 -35.14
C PRO A 162 7.24 -25.09 -34.91
N ASP A 163 6.75 -24.44 -35.96
CA ASP A 163 5.40 -23.88 -36.01
C ASP A 163 4.36 -25.01 -36.10
N GLY A 164 3.09 -24.69 -35.84
CA GLY A 164 1.98 -25.64 -36.01
C GLY A 164 1.67 -25.93 -37.47
N GLN A 165 0.99 -27.06 -37.71
CA GLN A 165 0.56 -27.44 -39.05
C GLN A 165 -0.75 -26.75 -39.43
N LEU A 166 -0.70 -25.90 -40.46
CA LEU A 166 -1.91 -25.31 -41.05
C LEU A 166 -2.73 -26.38 -41.77
N LYS A 167 -4.04 -26.34 -41.58
CA LYS A 167 -5.00 -27.19 -42.29
C LYS A 167 -5.48 -26.45 -43.54
N ALA A 168 -6.10 -27.19 -44.46
CA ALA A 168 -6.73 -26.61 -45.64
C ALA A 168 -7.84 -25.63 -45.23
N VAL A 169 -8.05 -24.59 -46.05
CA VAL A 169 -9.08 -23.56 -45.82
C VAL A 169 -10.44 -24.21 -45.57
N GLY A 170 -11.12 -23.80 -44.48
CA GLY A 170 -12.42 -24.34 -44.07
C GLY A 170 -12.36 -25.62 -43.21
N SER A 171 -11.16 -26.11 -42.88
CA SER A 171 -11.00 -27.23 -41.94
C SER A 171 -11.19 -26.76 -40.50
N ASN A 172 -11.83 -27.60 -39.68
CA ASN A 172 -11.99 -27.33 -38.25
C ASN A 172 -10.74 -27.74 -37.45
N TYR A 173 -10.45 -26.96 -36.41
CA TYR A 173 -9.40 -27.23 -35.43
C TYR A 173 -10.01 -27.67 -34.10
N THR A 174 -9.50 -28.77 -33.55
CA THR A 174 -9.86 -29.21 -32.20
C THR A 174 -9.06 -28.40 -31.18
N ARG A 175 -9.73 -27.99 -30.10
CA ARG A 175 -9.11 -27.19 -29.04
C ARG A 175 -9.52 -27.68 -27.66
N ALA A 176 -8.60 -27.58 -26.70
CA ALA A 176 -8.90 -27.79 -25.29
C ALA A 176 -8.80 -26.49 -24.51
N LEU A 177 -9.81 -26.20 -23.70
CA LEU A 177 -9.85 -25.08 -22.76
C LEU A 177 -9.40 -25.56 -21.38
N VAL A 178 -8.25 -25.07 -20.94
CA VAL A 178 -7.64 -25.40 -19.65
C VAL A 178 -7.88 -24.24 -18.69
N LEU A 179 -8.70 -24.47 -17.67
CA LEU A 179 -9.05 -23.45 -16.67
C LEU A 179 -8.49 -23.83 -15.31
N ALA A 180 -7.83 -22.86 -14.68
CA ALA A 180 -7.55 -22.88 -13.26
C ALA A 180 -8.64 -22.10 -12.53
N ARG A 181 -9.25 -22.72 -11.52
CA ARG A 181 -10.21 -22.06 -10.62
C ARG A 181 -10.03 -22.46 -9.17
N THR A 182 -10.56 -21.65 -8.27
CA THR A 182 -10.79 -22.03 -6.87
C THR A 182 -12.18 -22.64 -6.68
N LYS A 183 -12.44 -23.26 -5.52
CA LYS A 183 -13.75 -23.81 -5.16
C LYS A 183 -14.85 -22.75 -5.12
N ALA A 184 -14.51 -21.52 -4.73
CA ALA A 184 -15.41 -20.38 -4.66
C ALA A 184 -15.80 -19.83 -6.05
N GLU A 185 -14.93 -20.00 -7.04
CA GLU A 185 -15.15 -19.51 -8.41
C GLU A 185 -16.10 -20.39 -9.20
N LYS A 186 -17.03 -19.74 -9.91
CA LYS A 186 -18.04 -20.41 -10.75
C LYS A 186 -17.64 -20.34 -12.22
N THR A 187 -17.39 -21.51 -12.82
CA THR A 187 -17.11 -21.65 -14.26
C THR A 187 -18.31 -22.17 -15.06
N THR A 188 -19.53 -22.04 -14.53
CA THR A 188 -20.77 -22.52 -15.18
C THR A 188 -21.06 -21.83 -16.51
N TRP A 189 -20.47 -20.65 -16.74
CA TRP A 189 -20.55 -19.93 -18.01
C TRP A 189 -19.98 -20.73 -19.19
N VAL A 190 -19.01 -21.64 -18.95
CA VAL A 190 -18.44 -22.48 -20.01
C VAL A 190 -19.52 -23.38 -20.60
N ASP A 191 -20.29 -24.06 -19.74
CA ASP A 191 -21.36 -24.97 -20.17
C ASP A 191 -22.55 -24.21 -20.76
N LEU A 192 -22.83 -22.99 -20.29
CA LEU A 192 -23.96 -22.18 -20.76
C LEU A 192 -23.65 -21.52 -22.11
N GLU A 193 -22.54 -20.78 -22.17
CA GLU A 193 -22.22 -19.87 -23.27
C GLU A 193 -21.37 -20.51 -24.37
N LEU A 194 -20.75 -21.69 -24.15
CA LEU A 194 -19.95 -22.42 -25.15
C LEU A 194 -20.52 -23.81 -25.46
N SER A 195 -21.79 -24.05 -25.11
CA SER A 195 -22.49 -25.34 -25.30
C SER A 195 -22.48 -25.85 -26.74
N ASP A 196 -22.60 -24.95 -27.72
CA ASP A 196 -22.53 -25.26 -29.15
C ASP A 196 -21.18 -25.86 -29.55
N MET A 197 -20.08 -25.28 -29.06
CA MET A 197 -18.71 -25.72 -29.36
C MET A 197 -18.35 -27.03 -28.64
N LEU A 198 -18.89 -27.22 -27.44
CA LEU A 198 -18.78 -28.47 -26.69
C LEU A 198 -19.56 -29.59 -27.40
N ALA A 199 -20.81 -29.31 -27.81
CA ALA A 199 -21.67 -30.27 -28.49
C ALA A 199 -21.13 -30.68 -29.87
N SER A 200 -20.47 -29.76 -30.59
CA SER A 200 -19.84 -30.06 -31.88
C SER A 200 -18.52 -30.84 -31.75
N GLY A 201 -18.01 -31.05 -30.53
CA GLY A 201 -16.72 -31.70 -30.27
C GLY A 201 -15.51 -30.86 -30.69
N LEU A 202 -15.71 -29.57 -31.00
CA LEU A 202 -14.62 -28.67 -31.38
C LEU A 202 -13.85 -28.15 -30.16
N LEU A 203 -14.55 -28.04 -29.03
CA LEU A 203 -13.97 -27.64 -27.74
C LEU A 203 -14.08 -28.81 -26.75
N THR A 204 -12.98 -29.12 -26.08
CA THR A 204 -12.96 -29.92 -24.86
C THR A 204 -12.52 -29.04 -23.68
N THR A 205 -12.83 -29.43 -22.45
CA THR A 205 -12.51 -28.62 -21.26
C THR A 205 -11.74 -29.44 -20.23
N ALA A 206 -10.73 -28.83 -19.63
CA ALA A 206 -10.00 -29.35 -18.48
C ALA A 206 -10.02 -28.29 -17.37
N ILE A 207 -11.03 -28.36 -16.49
CA ILE A 207 -11.25 -27.39 -15.41
C ILE A 207 -10.70 -27.96 -14.11
N TYR A 208 -9.55 -27.45 -13.68
CA TYR A 208 -8.90 -27.88 -12.44
C TYR A 208 -9.33 -27.01 -11.26
N VAL A 209 -9.52 -27.64 -10.10
CA VAL A 209 -9.80 -26.95 -8.83
C VAL A 209 -8.52 -26.91 -8.01
N ALA A 210 -7.93 -25.72 -7.85
CA ALA A 210 -6.61 -25.55 -7.25
C ALA A 210 -6.57 -25.90 -5.76
N ASP A 211 -7.64 -25.60 -5.03
CA ASP A 211 -7.76 -25.67 -3.57
C ASP A 211 -8.59 -26.86 -3.07
N ASP A 212 -9.00 -27.78 -3.95
CA ASP A 212 -9.75 -28.98 -3.59
C ASP A 212 -9.05 -30.27 -4.08
N PRO A 213 -8.30 -30.98 -3.21
CA PRO A 213 -7.59 -32.20 -3.60
C PRO A 213 -8.53 -33.39 -3.88
N THR A 214 -9.84 -33.24 -3.61
CA THR A 214 -10.84 -34.28 -3.90
C THR A 214 -11.54 -34.07 -5.24
N ALA A 215 -11.30 -32.94 -5.90
CA ALA A 215 -11.88 -32.67 -7.21
C ALA A 215 -11.36 -33.65 -8.27
N PRO A 216 -12.15 -34.00 -9.30
CA PRO A 216 -11.70 -34.93 -10.35
C PRO A 216 -10.42 -34.48 -11.07
N LEU A 217 -10.28 -33.17 -11.29
CA LEU A 217 -9.07 -32.53 -11.80
C LEU A 217 -8.56 -31.57 -10.73
N HIS A 218 -7.41 -31.91 -10.14
CA HIS A 218 -6.73 -31.11 -9.12
C HIS A 218 -5.21 -31.18 -9.33
N PRO A 219 -4.45 -30.14 -8.94
CA PRO A 219 -3.00 -30.19 -9.00
C PRO A 219 -2.43 -31.11 -7.90
N PRO A 220 -1.21 -31.64 -8.06
CA PRO A 220 -0.56 -32.45 -7.01
C PRO A 220 -0.36 -31.68 -5.70
N ARG A 221 -0.20 -30.36 -5.78
CA ARG A 221 -0.17 -29.43 -4.64
C ARG A 221 -0.60 -28.04 -5.11
N ASN A 222 -1.33 -27.30 -4.29
CA ASN A 222 -1.65 -25.91 -4.59
C ASN A 222 -0.41 -25.02 -4.41
N LYS A 223 0.31 -24.73 -5.50
CA LYS A 223 1.60 -24.02 -5.51
C LYS A 223 1.88 -23.46 -6.91
N GLY A 224 2.34 -22.22 -7.01
CA GLY A 224 2.57 -21.50 -8.27
C GLY A 224 1.30 -21.06 -9.00
N HIS A 225 0.20 -20.81 -8.30
CA HIS A 225 -1.12 -20.48 -8.88
C HIS A 225 -1.50 -21.39 -10.07
N GLU A 226 -1.90 -20.82 -11.22
CA GLU A 226 -2.29 -21.54 -12.44
C GLU A 226 -1.14 -22.32 -13.09
N ALA A 227 0.12 -21.97 -12.80
CA ALA A 227 1.26 -22.59 -13.46
C ALA A 227 1.35 -24.11 -13.18
N MET A 228 1.02 -24.53 -11.96
CA MET A 228 0.99 -25.95 -11.60
C MET A 228 -0.10 -26.71 -12.37
N ILE A 229 -1.25 -26.09 -12.55
CA ILE A 229 -2.36 -26.66 -13.30
C ILE A 229 -1.98 -26.79 -14.78
N TYR A 230 -1.40 -25.74 -15.37
CA TYR A 230 -0.99 -25.74 -16.77
C TYR A 230 0.08 -26.81 -17.05
N LEU A 231 1.10 -26.90 -16.19
CA LEU A 231 2.12 -27.94 -16.29
C LEU A 231 1.53 -29.34 -16.11
N SER A 232 0.61 -29.52 -15.15
CA SER A 232 -0.03 -30.82 -14.92
C SER A 232 -0.87 -31.24 -16.12
N TYR A 233 -1.70 -30.35 -16.67
CA TYR A 233 -2.44 -30.63 -17.90
C TYR A 233 -1.54 -31.06 -19.06
N ILE A 234 -0.45 -30.31 -19.31
CA ILE A 234 0.50 -30.61 -20.39
C ILE A 234 1.12 -32.00 -20.18
N ILE A 235 1.53 -32.34 -18.97
CA ILE A 235 2.16 -33.63 -18.64
C ILE A 235 1.15 -34.77 -18.80
N ASP A 236 -0.06 -34.59 -18.28
CA ASP A 236 -1.10 -35.63 -18.24
C ASP A 236 -1.63 -35.95 -19.65
N HIS A 237 -1.71 -34.94 -20.53
CA HIS A 237 -2.27 -35.05 -21.87
C HIS A 237 -1.23 -35.03 -22.99
N TYR A 238 0.08 -35.07 -22.65
CA TYR A 238 1.19 -34.89 -23.60
C TYR A 238 1.05 -35.73 -24.88
N ASP A 239 0.60 -36.98 -24.73
CA ASP A 239 0.51 -37.96 -25.82
C ASP A 239 -0.83 -37.91 -26.58
N ALA A 240 -1.77 -37.07 -26.14
CA ALA A 240 -3.15 -36.97 -26.66
C ALA A 240 -3.65 -35.51 -26.74
N LEU A 241 -2.77 -34.56 -27.04
CA LEU A 241 -3.11 -33.14 -27.16
C LEU A 241 -4.06 -32.87 -28.34
N PRO A 242 -4.98 -31.88 -28.24
CA PRO A 242 -5.79 -31.37 -29.36
C PRO A 242 -4.90 -30.61 -30.37
N ASP A 243 -5.45 -30.03 -31.44
CA ASP A 243 -4.63 -29.24 -32.39
C ASP A 243 -3.94 -28.06 -31.69
N PHE A 244 -4.64 -27.42 -30.75
CA PHE A 244 -4.04 -26.44 -29.84
C PHE A 244 -4.78 -26.38 -28.49
N SER A 245 -4.10 -25.95 -27.45
CA SER A 245 -4.66 -25.79 -26.10
C SER A 245 -4.70 -24.31 -25.71
N ILE A 246 -5.78 -23.90 -25.05
CA ILE A 246 -6.04 -22.55 -24.54
C ILE A 246 -5.91 -22.60 -23.02
N PHE A 247 -4.99 -21.83 -22.47
CA PHE A 247 -4.75 -21.70 -21.04
C PHE A 247 -5.27 -20.33 -20.57
N MET A 248 -6.21 -20.32 -19.62
CA MET A 248 -6.76 -19.06 -19.09
C MET A 248 -7.30 -19.20 -17.67
N HIS A 249 -7.64 -18.06 -17.04
CA HIS A 249 -8.25 -18.01 -15.72
C HIS A 249 -9.75 -18.35 -15.78
N GLY A 250 -10.34 -18.82 -14.67
CA GLY A 250 -11.75 -19.25 -14.63
C GLY A 250 -12.81 -18.14 -14.71
N HIS A 251 -12.42 -16.87 -14.73
CA HIS A 251 -13.34 -15.72 -14.65
C HIS A 251 -13.86 -15.34 -16.04
N GLN A 252 -15.20 -15.21 -16.20
CA GLN A 252 -15.78 -14.78 -17.48
C GLN A 252 -15.45 -13.31 -17.77
N PHE A 253 -15.75 -12.42 -16.84
CA PHE A 253 -15.48 -10.99 -16.96
C PHE A 253 -14.32 -10.61 -16.05
N ALA A 254 -13.25 -10.09 -16.63
CA ALA A 254 -12.05 -9.72 -15.87
C ALA A 254 -11.27 -8.60 -16.54
N TRP A 255 -10.62 -7.76 -15.73
CA TRP A 255 -9.81 -6.62 -16.19
C TRP A 255 -8.65 -7.02 -17.13
N HIS A 256 -8.20 -8.27 -17.05
CA HIS A 256 -7.11 -8.80 -17.85
C HIS A 256 -7.58 -9.49 -19.15
N ASN A 257 -8.88 -9.44 -19.43
CA ASN A 257 -9.45 -9.79 -20.72
C ASN A 257 -9.44 -8.58 -21.66
N ASN A 258 -9.56 -8.85 -22.96
CA ASN A 258 -9.44 -7.81 -23.98
C ASN A 258 -10.62 -6.84 -24.00
N GLU A 259 -10.34 -5.53 -24.06
CA GLU A 259 -11.35 -4.47 -23.97
C GLU A 259 -12.26 -4.37 -25.19
N ILE A 260 -11.72 -4.54 -26.40
CA ILE A 260 -12.52 -4.59 -27.64
C ILE A 260 -13.49 -5.78 -27.60
N LEU A 261 -13.16 -6.84 -26.86
CA LEU A 261 -13.99 -8.03 -26.65
C LEU A 261 -14.82 -7.92 -25.36
N ASP A 262 -15.13 -6.70 -24.93
CA ASP A 262 -15.98 -6.39 -23.77
C ASP A 262 -15.49 -7.00 -22.45
N THR A 263 -14.18 -7.27 -22.33
CA THR A 263 -13.57 -7.96 -21.19
C THR A 263 -14.15 -9.36 -20.92
N ASP A 264 -14.76 -9.98 -21.93
CA ASP A 264 -15.46 -11.27 -21.85
C ASP A 264 -14.61 -12.42 -22.40
N ALA A 265 -14.33 -13.41 -21.56
CA ALA A 265 -13.64 -14.64 -21.88
C ALA A 265 -14.32 -15.43 -23.01
N VAL A 266 -15.66 -15.41 -23.08
CA VAL A 266 -16.43 -16.10 -24.12
C VAL A 266 -16.10 -15.51 -25.48
N GLN A 267 -16.06 -14.18 -25.58
CA GLN A 267 -15.70 -13.48 -26.82
C GLN A 267 -14.26 -13.79 -27.23
N MET A 268 -13.32 -13.80 -26.28
CA MET A 268 -11.94 -14.21 -26.55
C MET A 268 -11.85 -15.64 -27.12
N ILE A 269 -12.56 -16.61 -26.53
CA ILE A 269 -12.52 -18.01 -27.01
C ILE A 269 -13.18 -18.15 -28.39
N ARG A 270 -14.31 -17.47 -28.61
CA ARG A 270 -15.05 -17.53 -29.89
C ARG A 270 -14.29 -16.89 -31.03
N HIS A 271 -13.67 -15.73 -30.78
CA HIS A 271 -12.99 -14.95 -31.80
C HIS A 271 -11.52 -15.35 -32.02
N LEU A 272 -10.91 -16.13 -31.12
CA LEU A 272 -9.52 -16.57 -31.26
C LEU A 272 -9.30 -17.32 -32.59
N SER A 273 -8.46 -16.77 -33.46
CA SER A 273 -8.08 -17.37 -34.74
C SER A 273 -7.21 -18.62 -34.52
N PRO A 274 -7.69 -19.82 -34.87
CA PRO A 274 -6.87 -21.02 -34.83
C PRO A 274 -5.64 -20.90 -35.72
N GLU A 275 -5.78 -20.27 -36.90
CA GLU A 275 -4.70 -20.17 -37.88
C GLU A 275 -3.55 -19.29 -37.40
N ARG A 276 -3.82 -18.22 -36.64
CA ARG A 276 -2.75 -17.46 -35.98
C ARG A 276 -2.03 -18.29 -34.94
N VAL A 277 -2.76 -19.02 -34.09
CA VAL A 277 -2.17 -19.91 -33.07
C VAL A 277 -1.30 -20.98 -33.73
N MET A 278 -1.78 -21.61 -34.80
CA MET A 278 -1.03 -22.63 -35.51
C MET A 278 0.20 -22.04 -36.23
N ARG A 279 0.04 -20.92 -36.95
CA ARG A 279 1.14 -20.28 -37.69
C ARG A 279 2.27 -19.80 -36.77
N LEU A 280 1.94 -19.25 -35.61
CA LEU A 280 2.93 -18.76 -34.65
C LEU A 280 3.34 -19.83 -33.63
N GLY A 281 2.58 -20.91 -33.51
CA GLY A 281 2.71 -21.97 -32.50
C GLY A 281 2.45 -21.52 -31.05
N TYR A 282 2.44 -20.22 -30.78
CA TYR A 282 2.17 -19.58 -29.50
C TYR A 282 1.49 -18.23 -29.75
N MET A 283 0.45 -17.93 -28.96
CA MET A 283 -0.21 -16.64 -28.96
C MET A 283 -0.62 -16.28 -27.54
N ASN A 284 -0.18 -15.12 -27.06
CA ASN A 284 -0.73 -14.53 -25.84
C ASN A 284 -2.18 -14.07 -26.13
N LEU A 285 -3.12 -14.41 -25.24
CA LEU A 285 -4.53 -14.06 -25.41
C LEU A 285 -4.81 -12.60 -25.05
N ARG A 286 -3.95 -11.97 -24.26
CA ARG A 286 -4.05 -10.53 -23.97
C ARG A 286 -3.32 -9.74 -25.07
N CYS A 287 -4.03 -8.85 -25.73
CA CYS A 287 -3.45 -7.96 -26.74
C CYS A 287 -2.89 -6.66 -26.14
N HIS A 288 -3.36 -6.27 -24.97
CA HIS A 288 -2.94 -5.05 -24.28
C HIS A 288 -1.50 -5.14 -23.78
N TRP A 289 -0.69 -4.15 -24.09
CA TRP A 289 0.73 -4.12 -23.71
C TRP A 289 0.98 -3.90 -22.23
N GLU A 290 0.10 -3.16 -21.55
CA GLU A 290 0.24 -2.91 -20.12
C GLU A 290 -0.55 -3.94 -19.31
N PRO A 291 0.05 -4.53 -18.26
CA PRO A 291 1.49 -4.59 -17.99
C PRO A 291 2.19 -5.64 -18.89
N GLY A 292 3.49 -5.46 -19.17
CA GLY A 292 4.32 -6.53 -19.79
C GLY A 292 5.13 -6.21 -21.05
N CYS A 293 4.73 -5.22 -21.85
CA CYS A 293 5.41 -4.81 -23.09
C CYS A 293 5.71 -3.30 -23.11
N PRO A 294 6.68 -2.82 -23.90
CA PRO A 294 7.57 -3.57 -24.82
C PRO A 294 8.84 -4.13 -24.16
N ALA A 295 9.22 -3.61 -22.98
CA ALA A 295 10.41 -4.00 -22.23
C ALA A 295 10.10 -4.02 -20.74
N TRP A 296 9.17 -4.89 -20.32
CA TRP A 296 8.74 -4.91 -18.92
C TRP A 296 9.88 -5.29 -18.00
N LEU A 297 10.50 -6.47 -18.13
CA LEU A 297 11.52 -6.93 -17.18
C LEU A 297 12.93 -6.82 -17.74
N HIS A 298 13.88 -6.47 -16.88
CA HIS A 298 15.31 -6.47 -17.17
C HIS A 298 16.05 -7.38 -16.16
N PRO A 299 16.03 -8.71 -16.35
CA PRO A 299 16.59 -9.66 -15.39
C PRO A 299 18.08 -9.43 -15.05
N GLY A 300 18.83 -8.69 -15.88
CA GLY A 300 20.23 -8.35 -15.64
C GLY A 300 20.47 -7.14 -14.72
N VAL A 301 19.43 -6.38 -14.34
CA VAL A 301 19.57 -5.16 -13.52
C VAL A 301 19.71 -5.53 -12.04
N ARG A 302 20.67 -4.90 -11.36
CA ARG A 302 20.99 -5.17 -9.94
C ARG A 302 20.18 -4.33 -8.94
N GLU A 303 19.50 -3.29 -9.42
CA GLU A 303 18.65 -2.41 -8.61
C GLU A 303 17.31 -3.10 -8.31
N ARG A 304 16.92 -3.15 -7.03
CA ARG A 304 15.66 -3.77 -6.61
C ARG A 304 14.54 -2.73 -6.62
N LEU A 305 13.57 -2.88 -7.52
CA LEU A 305 12.36 -2.04 -7.56
C LEU A 305 11.21 -2.71 -6.80
N SER A 306 10.62 -2.00 -5.84
CA SER A 306 9.60 -2.52 -4.92
C SER A 306 8.29 -2.96 -5.59
N TRP A 307 7.91 -2.32 -6.70
CA TRP A 307 6.72 -2.64 -7.50
C TRP A 307 6.97 -3.70 -8.60
N LYS A 308 8.17 -4.28 -8.67
CA LYS A 308 8.60 -5.19 -9.74
C LYS A 308 9.52 -6.29 -9.23
N GLN A 309 9.05 -6.96 -8.19
CA GLN A 309 9.80 -7.97 -7.44
C GLN A 309 10.28 -9.13 -8.33
N GLU A 310 9.58 -9.45 -9.41
CA GLU A 310 9.99 -10.48 -10.36
C GLU A 310 11.32 -10.17 -11.08
N GLU A 311 11.74 -8.90 -11.20
CA GLU A 311 12.90 -8.52 -12.02
C GLU A 311 14.21 -9.10 -11.48
N HIS A 312 14.39 -9.14 -10.17
CA HIS A 312 15.58 -9.74 -9.54
C HIS A 312 15.42 -11.25 -9.31
N LEU A 313 14.21 -11.72 -9.03
CA LEU A 313 13.94 -13.15 -8.79
C LEU A 313 14.04 -13.99 -10.07
N ILE A 314 13.73 -13.38 -11.21
CA ILE A 314 13.83 -14.05 -12.50
C ILE A 314 15.28 -14.36 -12.83
N ALA A 315 16.28 -13.58 -12.42
CA ALA A 315 17.68 -13.92 -12.69
C ALA A 315 18.10 -15.28 -12.06
N ASP A 316 17.83 -15.45 -10.77
CA ASP A 316 18.16 -16.68 -10.04
C ASP A 316 17.27 -17.85 -10.47
N SER A 317 15.97 -17.58 -10.66
CA SER A 317 15.03 -18.58 -11.17
C SER A 317 15.39 -18.99 -12.59
N TRP A 318 15.90 -18.08 -13.43
CA TRP A 318 16.33 -18.36 -14.80
C TRP A 318 17.55 -19.27 -14.82
N ALA A 319 18.54 -19.03 -13.98
CA ALA A 319 19.71 -19.90 -13.87
C ALA A 319 19.33 -21.33 -13.45
N GLN A 320 18.29 -21.48 -12.62
CA GLN A 320 17.78 -22.79 -12.23
C GLN A 320 16.92 -23.40 -13.34
N ILE A 321 15.98 -22.65 -13.88
CA ILE A 321 15.00 -23.14 -14.87
C ILE A 321 15.70 -23.42 -16.20
N PHE A 322 16.54 -22.50 -16.70
CA PHE A 322 17.25 -22.54 -17.98
C PHE A 322 18.78 -22.51 -17.79
N PRO A 323 19.39 -23.54 -17.18
CA PRO A 323 20.81 -23.51 -16.76
C PRO A 323 21.82 -23.41 -17.90
N LYS A 324 21.39 -23.62 -19.15
CA LYS A 324 22.24 -23.55 -20.35
C LYS A 324 22.06 -22.26 -21.14
N ASP A 325 21.06 -21.45 -20.80
CA ASP A 325 20.73 -20.24 -21.54
C ASP A 325 21.22 -19.01 -20.77
N PRO A 326 21.77 -17.99 -21.46
CA PRO A 326 22.13 -16.75 -20.81
C PRO A 326 20.88 -16.06 -20.27
N ILE A 327 21.04 -15.34 -19.16
CA ILE A 327 19.98 -14.48 -18.61
C ILE A 327 19.69 -13.36 -19.65
N PRO A 328 18.43 -13.19 -20.10
CA PRO A 328 18.12 -12.19 -21.12
C PRO A 328 18.22 -10.78 -20.53
N THR A 329 18.63 -9.82 -21.36
CA THR A 329 18.68 -8.40 -20.97
C THR A 329 17.28 -7.81 -20.80
N ILE A 330 16.32 -8.23 -21.63
CA ILE A 330 14.92 -7.83 -21.59
C ILE A 330 14.06 -9.09 -21.68
N LEU A 331 13.09 -9.22 -20.76
CA LEU A 331 12.04 -10.22 -20.80
C LEU A 331 10.68 -9.50 -20.89
N ALA A 332 9.95 -9.71 -21.98
CA ALA A 332 8.73 -8.95 -22.25
C ALA A 332 7.66 -9.79 -22.96
N GLN A 333 6.43 -9.67 -22.48
CA GLN A 333 5.19 -10.16 -23.09
C GLN A 333 4.00 -9.55 -22.34
N PRO A 334 2.81 -9.45 -22.93
CA PRO A 334 1.60 -9.09 -22.18
C PRO A 334 1.39 -9.99 -20.95
N CYS A 335 0.98 -9.42 -19.83
CA CYS A 335 0.86 -10.14 -18.55
C CYS A 335 -0.16 -11.30 -18.54
N CYS A 336 -0.24 -11.92 -17.36
CA CYS A 336 -1.40 -12.61 -16.82
C CYS A 336 -1.59 -14.06 -17.30
N ALA A 337 -0.54 -14.69 -17.83
CA ALA A 337 -0.46 -16.12 -18.12
C ALA A 337 -1.59 -16.72 -18.96
N GLN A 338 -2.31 -15.92 -19.75
CA GLN A 338 -3.36 -16.40 -20.66
C GLN A 338 -2.79 -16.54 -22.08
N PHE A 339 -2.72 -17.76 -22.61
CA PHE A 339 -2.10 -18.02 -23.90
C PHE A 339 -2.69 -19.26 -24.58
N ALA A 340 -2.53 -19.35 -25.90
CA ALA A 340 -2.84 -20.53 -26.69
C ALA A 340 -1.57 -21.07 -27.34
N VAL A 341 -1.43 -22.40 -27.35
CA VAL A 341 -0.22 -23.09 -27.86
C VAL A 341 -0.62 -24.25 -28.75
N SER A 342 0.03 -24.37 -29.91
CA SER A 342 -0.20 -25.50 -30.82
C SER A 342 0.36 -26.80 -30.25
N ARG A 343 -0.21 -27.92 -30.71
CA ARG A 343 0.28 -29.26 -30.39
C ARG A 343 1.76 -29.41 -30.70
N GLU A 344 2.16 -29.04 -31.91
CA GLU A 344 3.55 -29.18 -32.38
C GLU A 344 4.51 -28.40 -31.50
N ARG A 345 4.07 -27.24 -30.98
CA ARG A 345 4.89 -26.41 -30.11
C ARG A 345 5.08 -27.03 -28.72
N ILE A 346 4.03 -27.63 -28.16
CA ILE A 346 4.15 -28.38 -26.90
C ILE A 346 5.05 -29.61 -27.12
N LEU A 347 4.82 -30.37 -28.19
CA LEU A 347 5.57 -31.60 -28.50
C LEU A 347 7.05 -31.37 -28.86
N ALA A 348 7.40 -30.16 -29.29
CA ALA A 348 8.78 -29.79 -29.57
C ALA A 348 9.68 -29.81 -28.31
N THR A 349 9.07 -29.67 -27.13
CA THR A 349 9.76 -29.75 -25.84
C THR A 349 9.48 -31.11 -25.21
N PRO A 350 10.50 -31.97 -24.97
CA PRO A 350 10.28 -33.30 -24.40
C PRO A 350 9.46 -33.27 -23.10
N LYS A 351 8.57 -34.25 -22.90
CA LYS A 351 7.72 -34.38 -21.70
C LYS A 351 8.49 -34.21 -20.38
N GLN A 352 9.70 -34.76 -20.30
CA GLN A 352 10.58 -34.68 -19.12
C GLN A 352 10.94 -33.24 -18.75
N ARG A 353 10.99 -32.33 -19.72
CA ARG A 353 11.25 -30.92 -19.48
C ARG A 353 10.07 -30.26 -18.75
N TYR A 354 8.83 -30.57 -19.10
CA TYR A 354 7.66 -30.09 -18.36
C TYR A 354 7.59 -30.66 -16.95
N VAL A 355 7.94 -31.95 -16.78
CA VAL A 355 8.09 -32.57 -15.45
C VAL A 355 9.14 -31.83 -14.63
N TYR A 356 10.29 -31.51 -15.21
CA TYR A 356 11.33 -30.72 -14.54
C TYR A 356 10.84 -29.33 -14.09
N LEU A 357 10.08 -28.62 -14.94
CA LEU A 357 9.48 -27.33 -14.57
C LEU A 357 8.49 -27.47 -13.40
N ARG A 358 7.66 -28.51 -13.40
CA ARG A 358 6.71 -28.78 -12.33
C ARG A 358 7.41 -29.16 -11.02
N ASP A 359 8.47 -29.96 -11.11
CA ASP A 359 9.26 -30.38 -9.96
C ASP A 359 10.08 -29.22 -9.39
N TRP A 360 10.52 -28.28 -10.23
CA TRP A 360 11.09 -27.02 -9.75
C TRP A 360 10.05 -26.22 -8.97
N LEU A 361 8.83 -26.09 -9.49
CA LEU A 361 7.74 -25.38 -8.83
C LEU A 361 7.34 -26.01 -7.48
N LEU A 362 7.45 -27.35 -7.35
CA LEU A 362 7.22 -28.07 -6.10
C LEU A 362 8.36 -27.92 -5.09
N ARG A 363 9.61 -27.78 -5.55
CA ARG A 363 10.80 -27.74 -4.68
C ARG A 363 11.29 -26.34 -4.34
N THR A 364 10.97 -25.34 -5.15
CA THR A 364 11.42 -23.96 -4.94
C THR A 364 10.91 -23.41 -3.61
N GLU A 365 11.78 -22.70 -2.91
CA GLU A 365 11.49 -22.02 -1.63
C GLU A 365 10.69 -20.73 -1.82
N LEU A 366 10.57 -20.24 -3.06
CA LEU A 366 9.77 -19.05 -3.38
C LEU A 366 8.33 -19.23 -2.91
N SER A 367 7.65 -18.15 -2.54
CA SER A 367 6.23 -18.19 -2.17
C SER A 367 5.36 -18.60 -3.37
N ASP A 368 4.12 -19.06 -3.12
CA ASP A 368 3.14 -19.40 -4.17
C ASP A 368 3.03 -18.27 -5.20
N TYR A 369 2.72 -17.07 -4.72
CA TYR A 369 2.64 -15.83 -5.49
C TYR A 369 3.88 -15.56 -6.35
N LEU A 370 5.07 -15.55 -5.74
CA LEU A 370 6.31 -15.23 -6.48
C LEU A 370 6.66 -16.29 -7.52
N SER A 371 6.49 -17.57 -7.18
CA SER A 371 6.72 -18.65 -8.13
C SER A 371 5.73 -18.63 -9.30
N GLY A 372 4.47 -18.23 -9.06
CA GLY A 372 3.48 -17.99 -10.11
C GLY A 372 3.89 -16.81 -11.02
N ARG A 373 4.32 -15.69 -10.43
CA ARG A 373 4.82 -14.51 -11.18
C ARG A 373 6.02 -14.84 -12.08
N VAL A 374 6.94 -15.69 -11.63
CA VAL A 374 8.04 -16.16 -12.49
C VAL A 374 7.47 -16.85 -13.74
N PHE A 375 6.53 -17.79 -13.56
CA PHE A 375 5.90 -18.49 -14.68
C PHE A 375 5.12 -17.55 -15.61
N GLU A 376 4.41 -16.58 -15.04
CA GLU A 376 3.66 -15.56 -15.78
C GLU A 376 4.50 -14.86 -16.85
N TYR A 377 5.80 -14.64 -16.60
CA TYR A 377 6.71 -13.94 -17.52
C TYR A 377 7.66 -14.83 -18.33
N ILE A 378 7.66 -16.15 -18.13
CA ILE A 378 8.52 -17.07 -18.90
C ILE A 378 7.75 -17.98 -19.85
N TRP A 379 6.41 -17.98 -19.84
CA TRP A 379 5.62 -18.85 -20.73
C TRP A 379 5.96 -18.68 -22.22
N GLN A 380 6.07 -17.44 -22.70
CA GLN A 380 6.56 -17.15 -24.04
C GLN A 380 7.95 -17.74 -24.26
N TYR A 381 8.87 -17.66 -23.29
CA TYR A 381 10.20 -18.24 -23.47
C TYR A 381 10.16 -19.77 -23.49
N VAL A 382 9.33 -20.40 -22.65
CA VAL A 382 9.12 -21.86 -22.64
C VAL A 382 8.64 -22.35 -24.01
N PHE A 383 7.70 -21.65 -24.65
CA PHE A 383 7.09 -22.10 -25.90
C PHE A 383 7.70 -21.51 -27.15
N THR A 384 8.42 -20.40 -27.07
CA THR A 384 9.00 -19.78 -28.25
C THR A 384 10.51 -19.82 -28.22
N SER A 385 11.16 -19.90 -27.04
CA SER A 385 12.57 -19.56 -26.79
C SER A 385 12.92 -18.09 -27.05
N SER A 386 11.90 -17.22 -27.13
CA SER A 386 12.07 -15.77 -27.29
C SER A 386 12.01 -15.08 -25.95
N PRO A 387 12.96 -14.20 -25.62
CA PRO A 387 12.85 -13.40 -24.40
C PRO A 387 11.86 -12.22 -24.57
N SER A 388 11.56 -11.78 -25.79
CA SER A 388 10.60 -10.68 -26.03
C SER A 388 9.54 -11.09 -27.05
N HIS A 389 8.27 -11.07 -26.63
CA HIS A 389 7.11 -11.40 -27.46
C HIS A 389 6.02 -10.33 -27.31
N CYS A 390 6.21 -9.20 -27.98
CA CYS A 390 5.33 -8.02 -27.94
C CYS A 390 4.84 -7.63 -29.34
N PRO A 391 3.86 -8.36 -29.94
CA PRO A 391 3.25 -7.93 -31.19
C PRO A 391 2.50 -6.61 -30.98
N SER A 392 2.30 -5.82 -32.05
CA SER A 392 1.47 -4.61 -31.94
C SER A 392 0.04 -4.96 -31.52
N MET A 393 -0.61 -4.09 -30.74
CA MET A 393 -1.96 -4.35 -30.26
C MET A 393 -2.94 -4.50 -31.42
N SER A 394 -2.83 -3.66 -32.45
CA SER A 394 -3.66 -3.73 -33.66
C SER A 394 -3.47 -5.06 -34.40
N GLU A 395 -2.24 -5.54 -34.56
CA GLU A 395 -1.97 -6.86 -35.14
C GLU A 395 -2.61 -7.98 -34.31
N CYS A 396 -2.46 -7.93 -32.99
CA CYS A 396 -3.00 -8.95 -32.09
C CYS A 396 -4.54 -9.04 -32.20
N TYR A 397 -5.23 -7.90 -32.18
CA TYR A 397 -6.68 -7.85 -32.35
C TYR A 397 -7.13 -8.25 -33.76
N CYS A 398 -6.42 -7.78 -34.79
CA CYS A 398 -6.79 -8.03 -36.18
C CYS A 398 -6.54 -9.48 -36.60
N ASP A 399 -5.31 -9.96 -36.51
CA ASP A 399 -4.93 -11.29 -36.96
C ASP A 399 -5.27 -12.38 -35.93
N GLY A 400 -5.42 -12.02 -34.65
CA GLY A 400 -5.77 -12.95 -33.57
C GLY A 400 -7.23 -13.05 -33.22
N TYR A 401 -8.01 -11.97 -33.38
CA TYR A 401 -9.44 -11.94 -33.03
C TYR A 401 -10.36 -11.49 -34.18
N GLY A 402 -9.79 -11.07 -35.32
CA GLY A 402 -10.57 -10.62 -36.47
C GLY A 402 -11.07 -9.18 -36.37
N PHE A 403 -10.54 -8.35 -35.47
CA PHE A 403 -10.90 -6.93 -35.35
C PHE A 403 -9.82 -6.05 -35.98
N CYS A 404 -9.98 -5.74 -37.27
CA CYS A 404 -9.01 -4.99 -38.07
C CYS A 404 -9.51 -3.57 -38.29
N PHE A 405 -8.78 -2.56 -37.79
CA PHE A 405 -9.20 -1.16 -37.92
C PHE A 405 -8.69 -0.52 -39.23
N GLY A 406 -7.82 -1.22 -39.97
CA GLY A 406 -7.32 -0.80 -41.27
C GLY A 406 -6.19 0.24 -41.20
N SER A 407 -6.11 1.01 -40.10
CA SER A 407 -4.95 1.86 -39.81
C SER A 407 -4.72 1.98 -38.29
N PRO A 408 -3.47 2.24 -37.86
CA PRO A 408 -3.18 2.50 -36.45
C PRO A 408 -3.97 3.68 -35.88
N GLU A 409 -4.21 4.75 -36.64
CA GLU A 409 -4.98 5.91 -36.18
C GLU A 409 -6.44 5.56 -35.88
N ALA A 410 -7.04 4.70 -36.71
CA ALA A 410 -8.41 4.25 -36.49
C ALA A 410 -8.53 3.34 -35.26
N PHE A 411 -7.50 2.55 -34.98
CA PHE A 411 -7.38 1.74 -33.77
C PHE A 411 -7.23 2.63 -32.53
N ASP A 412 -6.28 3.56 -32.53
CA ASP A 412 -6.03 4.47 -31.41
C ASP A 412 -7.27 5.29 -31.06
N TYR A 413 -7.96 5.82 -32.08
CA TYR A 413 -9.19 6.59 -31.89
C TYR A 413 -10.31 5.82 -31.17
N TRP A 414 -10.38 4.49 -31.35
CA TRP A 414 -11.37 3.69 -30.63
C TRP A 414 -11.10 3.68 -29.12
N PHE A 415 -9.83 3.59 -28.71
CA PHE A 415 -9.42 3.68 -27.31
C PHE A 415 -9.58 5.10 -26.74
N GLU A 416 -9.38 6.14 -27.55
CA GLU A 416 -9.70 7.52 -27.15
C GLU A 416 -11.19 7.67 -26.81
N LEU A 417 -12.08 7.10 -27.62
CA LEU A 417 -13.52 7.08 -27.33
C LEU A 417 -13.84 6.32 -26.05
N GLN A 418 -13.19 5.18 -25.81
CA GLN A 418 -13.37 4.40 -24.58
C GLN A 418 -12.95 5.17 -23.33
N TYR A 419 -11.82 5.86 -23.40
CA TYR A 419 -11.35 6.74 -22.32
C TYR A 419 -12.39 7.83 -22.02
N ASN A 420 -12.87 8.53 -23.05
CA ASN A 420 -13.89 9.57 -22.90
C ASN A 420 -15.21 9.01 -22.34
N LEU A 421 -15.61 7.80 -22.75
CA LEU A 421 -16.80 7.13 -22.21
C LEU A 421 -16.67 6.88 -20.70
N ASN A 422 -15.50 6.42 -20.25
CA ASN A 422 -15.24 6.15 -18.84
C ASN A 422 -15.19 7.45 -18.02
N GLU A 423 -14.57 8.50 -18.53
CA GLU A 423 -14.56 9.82 -17.90
C GLU A 423 -15.99 10.38 -17.72
N ALA A 424 -16.80 10.35 -18.79
CA ALA A 424 -18.19 10.81 -18.72
C ALA A 424 -19.04 9.99 -17.72
N LYS A 425 -18.85 8.67 -17.67
CA LYS A 425 -19.51 7.80 -16.67
C LYS A 425 -19.09 8.12 -15.23
N ASN A 426 -17.79 8.35 -15.01
CA ASN A 426 -17.26 8.72 -13.70
C ASN A 426 -17.82 10.07 -13.25
N GLU A 427 -17.88 11.05 -14.15
CA GLU A 427 -18.49 12.35 -13.87
C GLU A 427 -19.97 12.22 -13.50
N LEU A 428 -20.73 11.39 -14.22
CA LEU A 428 -22.15 11.14 -13.96
C LEU A 428 -22.38 10.47 -12.60
N GLN A 429 -21.55 9.49 -12.23
CA GLN A 429 -21.61 8.86 -10.91
C GLN A 429 -21.30 9.85 -9.78
N LEU A 430 -20.29 10.71 -9.97
CA LEU A 430 -19.97 11.77 -9.01
C LEU A 430 -21.12 12.78 -8.90
N TRP A 431 -21.79 13.09 -10.00
CA TRP A 431 -22.97 13.96 -10.03
C TRP A 431 -24.10 13.38 -9.17
N TRP A 432 -24.49 12.11 -9.37
CA TRP A 432 -25.54 11.47 -8.57
C TRP A 432 -25.18 11.39 -7.10
N LYS A 433 -23.93 11.04 -6.77
CA LYS A 433 -23.47 11.02 -5.38
C LYS A 433 -23.62 12.39 -4.70
N LYS A 434 -23.33 13.48 -5.41
CA LYS A 434 -23.55 14.85 -4.90
C LYS A 434 -25.04 15.16 -4.77
N ALA A 435 -25.88 14.73 -5.71
CA ALA A 435 -27.33 14.91 -5.65
C ALA A 435 -27.96 14.18 -4.45
N ASP A 436 -27.59 12.92 -4.21
CA ASP A 436 -28.08 12.11 -3.08
C ASP A 436 -27.70 12.74 -1.73
N MET A 437 -26.47 13.24 -1.62
CA MET A 437 -26.02 13.95 -0.42
C MET A 437 -26.87 15.20 -0.14
N ILE A 438 -27.29 15.93 -1.17
CA ILE A 438 -28.16 17.10 -1.01
C ILE A 438 -29.57 16.68 -0.60
N GLU A 439 -30.09 15.57 -1.13
CA GLU A 439 -31.41 15.04 -0.76
C GLU A 439 -31.44 14.55 0.69
N GLU A 440 -30.42 13.85 1.15
CA GLU A 440 -30.28 13.45 2.56
C GLU A 440 -30.28 14.66 3.51
N VAL A 441 -29.57 15.74 3.14
CA VAL A 441 -29.52 16.97 3.93
C VAL A 441 -30.89 17.66 3.96
N LYS A 442 -31.65 17.65 2.85
CA LYS A 442 -33.02 18.16 2.80
C LYS A 442 -33.95 17.35 3.70
N LEU A 443 -33.86 16.02 3.69
CA LEU A 443 -34.68 15.13 4.51
C LEU A 443 -34.43 15.27 6.02
N ARG A 444 -33.18 15.55 6.41
CA ARG A 444 -32.81 15.78 7.83
C ARG A 444 -33.15 17.21 8.31
N SER A 445 -33.54 18.12 7.41
CA SER A 445 -33.91 19.49 7.77
C SER A 445 -35.39 19.57 8.19
N PRO A 446 -35.73 20.11 9.38
CA PRO A 446 -37.11 20.28 9.85
C PRO A 446 -38.01 21.14 8.94
N THR A 447 -37.41 21.87 7.99
CA THR A 447 -38.12 22.79 7.07
C THR A 447 -38.09 22.32 5.61
N GLY A 448 -37.43 21.18 5.30
CA GLY A 448 -37.18 20.72 3.94
C GLY A 448 -36.24 21.62 3.13
N LYS A 449 -35.69 22.68 3.72
CA LYS A 449 -34.74 23.61 3.10
C LYS A 449 -33.33 23.33 3.61
N VAL A 450 -32.37 23.31 2.68
CA VAL A 450 -30.94 23.30 2.99
C VAL A 450 -30.60 24.63 3.66
N ALA A 451 -30.04 24.59 4.88
CA ALA A 451 -29.64 25.80 5.58
C ALA A 451 -28.56 26.54 4.75
N GLN A 452 -28.67 27.87 4.66
CA GLN A 452 -27.81 28.73 3.84
C GLN A 452 -26.33 28.71 4.28
N GLU A 453 -26.01 28.04 5.40
CA GLU A 453 -24.68 27.87 5.99
C GLU A 453 -23.99 26.55 5.60
N ALA A 454 -24.64 25.67 4.82
CA ALA A 454 -24.03 24.45 4.30
C ALA A 454 -23.37 24.72 2.94
N ASP A 455 -22.05 24.84 2.92
CA ASP A 455 -21.23 25.01 1.72
C ASP A 455 -21.17 23.68 0.94
N LEU A 456 -22.31 23.29 0.35
CA LEU A 456 -22.44 22.09 -0.49
C LEU A 456 -22.09 22.47 -1.93
N ASP A 457 -21.18 21.71 -2.54
CA ASP A 457 -20.87 21.80 -3.97
C ASP A 457 -22.08 21.31 -4.78
N ILE A 458 -22.96 22.23 -5.16
CA ILE A 458 -24.20 21.93 -5.87
C ILE A 458 -23.86 21.56 -7.32
N PRO A 459 -24.12 20.33 -7.75
CA PRO A 459 -23.87 19.94 -9.13
C PRO A 459 -24.78 20.74 -10.08
N ARG A 460 -24.26 21.11 -11.26
CA ARG A 460 -24.99 21.89 -12.26
C ARG A 460 -26.24 21.12 -12.70
N VAL A 461 -27.41 21.75 -12.56
CA VAL A 461 -28.70 21.20 -12.98
C VAL A 461 -28.69 20.97 -14.50
N GLY A 462 -29.07 19.77 -14.94
CA GLY A 462 -29.08 19.35 -16.34
C GLY A 462 -27.75 18.78 -16.86
N ARG A 463 -26.67 18.78 -16.04
CA ARG A 463 -25.39 18.16 -16.44
C ARG A 463 -25.49 16.63 -16.49
N ASP A 464 -26.36 16.03 -15.68
CA ASP A 464 -26.73 14.62 -15.75
C ASP A 464 -27.31 14.24 -17.12
N GLU A 465 -28.30 14.99 -17.62
CA GLU A 465 -28.88 14.76 -18.95
C GLU A 465 -27.85 14.97 -20.08
N GLU A 466 -27.01 16.02 -19.97
CA GLU A 466 -25.90 16.25 -20.92
C GLU A 466 -24.93 15.06 -20.97
N LEU A 467 -24.54 14.54 -19.79
CA LEU A 467 -23.62 13.41 -19.65
C LEU A 467 -24.25 12.11 -20.16
N GLU A 468 -25.52 11.85 -19.87
CA GLU A 468 -26.23 10.68 -20.40
C GLU A 468 -26.30 10.69 -21.93
N GLU A 469 -26.58 11.84 -22.54
CA GLU A 469 -26.53 11.99 -24.00
C GLU A 469 -25.13 11.78 -24.57
N GLU A 470 -24.09 12.33 -23.91
CA GLU A 470 -22.70 12.19 -24.31
C GLU A 470 -22.25 10.72 -24.26
N ILE A 471 -22.52 10.03 -23.16
CA ILE A 471 -22.28 8.59 -22.98
C ILE A 471 -22.95 7.78 -24.10
N LYS A 472 -24.22 8.08 -24.40
CA LYS A 472 -24.97 7.41 -25.46
C LYS A 472 -24.35 7.62 -26.85
N LYS A 473 -23.92 8.85 -27.16
CA LYS A 473 -23.28 9.19 -28.45
C LYS A 473 -21.93 8.48 -28.59
N ILE A 474 -21.08 8.54 -27.58
CA ILE A 474 -19.76 7.91 -27.58
C ILE A 474 -19.90 6.40 -27.72
N TRP A 475 -20.77 5.78 -26.91
CA TRP A 475 -21.01 4.33 -26.95
C TRP A 475 -21.52 3.86 -28.33
N ALA A 476 -22.43 4.61 -28.95
CA ALA A 476 -22.93 4.27 -30.29
C ALA A 476 -21.84 4.36 -31.37
N GLU A 477 -20.95 5.36 -31.29
CA GLU A 477 -19.82 5.49 -32.23
C GLU A 477 -18.78 4.40 -32.01
N MET A 478 -18.45 4.07 -30.76
CA MET A 478 -17.53 2.98 -30.43
C MET A 478 -18.01 1.65 -31.00
N ASN A 479 -19.28 1.31 -30.82
CA ASN A 479 -19.85 0.06 -31.34
C ASN A 479 -19.88 0.03 -32.86
N ARG A 480 -20.25 1.14 -33.51
CA ARG A 480 -20.21 1.25 -34.98
C ARG A 480 -18.81 0.95 -35.53
N ARG A 481 -17.77 1.47 -34.87
CA ARG A 481 -16.38 1.25 -35.27
C ARG A 481 -15.90 -0.16 -34.99
N LYS A 482 -16.25 -0.72 -33.83
CA LYS A 482 -15.98 -2.11 -33.47
C LYS A 482 -16.60 -3.08 -34.49
N ASP A 483 -17.85 -2.86 -34.87
CA ASP A 483 -18.55 -3.65 -35.88
C ASP A 483 -17.88 -3.52 -37.26
N ALA A 484 -17.52 -2.30 -37.67
CA ALA A 484 -16.80 -2.08 -38.92
C ALA A 484 -15.42 -2.76 -38.92
N ALA A 485 -14.71 -2.76 -37.79
CA ALA A 485 -13.42 -3.41 -37.64
C ALA A 485 -13.54 -4.93 -37.71
N PHE A 486 -14.57 -5.50 -37.10
CA PHE A 486 -14.88 -6.93 -37.22
C PHE A 486 -15.16 -7.31 -38.68
N GLU A 487 -16.03 -6.54 -39.34
CA GLU A 487 -16.41 -6.74 -40.74
C GLU A 487 -15.19 -6.72 -41.68
N LEU A 488 -14.26 -5.79 -41.45
CA LEU A 488 -13.02 -5.69 -42.19
C LEU A 488 -12.08 -6.88 -41.92
N GLY A 489 -11.97 -7.33 -40.68
CA GLY A 489 -11.13 -8.46 -40.29
C GLY A 489 -11.69 -9.84 -40.64
N ARG A 490 -12.93 -9.92 -41.16
CA ARG A 490 -13.43 -11.17 -41.78
C ARG A 490 -12.60 -11.58 -42.98
N ASN A 491 -11.97 -10.65 -43.68
CA ASN A 491 -11.09 -10.93 -44.81
C ASN A 491 -9.69 -11.37 -44.34
N PRO A 492 -9.28 -12.64 -44.58
CA PRO A 492 -7.96 -13.12 -44.19
C PRO A 492 -6.79 -12.36 -44.81
N ALA A 493 -6.97 -11.82 -46.03
CA ALA A 493 -5.95 -11.02 -46.70
C ALA A 493 -5.75 -9.67 -46.00
N GLN A 494 -6.82 -9.10 -45.43
CA GLN A 494 -6.73 -7.89 -44.63
C GLN A 494 -6.04 -8.15 -43.28
N ARG A 495 -6.35 -9.28 -42.63
CA ARG A 495 -5.62 -9.73 -41.43
C ARG A 495 -4.12 -9.86 -41.68
N ALA A 496 -3.76 -10.45 -42.82
CA ALA A 496 -2.37 -10.55 -43.25
C ALA A 496 -1.73 -9.18 -43.49
N LEU A 497 -2.44 -8.28 -44.16
CA LEU A 497 -1.96 -6.94 -44.48
C LEU A 497 -1.65 -6.13 -43.22
N GLU A 498 -2.57 -6.09 -42.25
CA GLU A 498 -2.39 -5.32 -41.01
C GLU A 498 -1.31 -5.93 -40.10
N ALA A 499 -1.11 -7.25 -40.19
CA ALA A 499 0.02 -7.95 -39.58
C ALA A 499 1.35 -7.80 -40.35
N GLY A 500 1.38 -7.02 -41.43
CA GLY A 500 2.59 -6.75 -42.21
C GLY A 500 3.15 -7.99 -42.93
N ARG A 501 2.30 -8.99 -43.22
CA ARG A 501 2.67 -10.26 -43.85
C ARG A 501 1.98 -10.45 -45.20
N THR A 502 2.56 -11.29 -46.04
CA THR A 502 1.91 -11.71 -47.29
C THR A 502 0.84 -12.75 -46.99
N TRP A 503 -0.34 -12.59 -47.59
CA TRP A 503 -1.40 -13.57 -47.48
C TRP A 503 -1.05 -14.87 -48.23
N ARG A 504 -1.36 -16.01 -47.63
CA ARG A 504 -1.14 -17.35 -48.21
C ARG A 504 -2.36 -18.25 -47.97
N ASP A 505 -2.50 -19.25 -48.83
CA ASP A 505 -3.47 -20.33 -48.62
C ASP A 505 -3.19 -21.02 -47.28
N GLY A 506 -4.20 -21.04 -46.39
CA GLY A 506 -4.08 -21.54 -45.01
C GLY A 506 -4.14 -20.47 -43.91
N ASP A 507 -4.17 -19.17 -44.25
CA ASP A 507 -4.35 -18.07 -43.28
C ASP A 507 -5.80 -17.88 -42.77
N GLY A 508 -6.62 -18.94 -42.91
CA GLY A 508 -8.02 -19.00 -42.51
C GLY A 508 -9.00 -18.67 -43.61
N ALA A 509 -10.27 -19.03 -43.38
CA ALA A 509 -11.39 -18.70 -44.26
C ALA A 509 -12.00 -17.32 -43.91
N THR A 510 -12.91 -16.85 -44.76
CA THR A 510 -13.74 -15.68 -44.43
C THR A 510 -14.65 -16.03 -43.26
N LEU A 511 -14.73 -15.17 -42.24
CA LEU A 511 -15.57 -15.43 -41.06
C LEU A 511 -17.08 -15.31 -41.41
N ASP A 512 -17.88 -16.33 -41.07
CA ASP A 512 -19.32 -16.38 -41.39
C ASP A 512 -20.18 -15.53 -40.44
N ARG A 513 -21.22 -14.87 -40.96
CA ARG A 513 -22.07 -13.96 -40.18
C ARG A 513 -23.05 -14.66 -39.23
N GLU A 514 -23.39 -15.93 -39.47
CA GLU A 514 -24.47 -16.67 -38.78
C GLU A 514 -24.03 -17.47 -37.54
N GLN A 515 -22.73 -17.69 -37.32
CA GLN A 515 -22.21 -18.28 -36.08
C GLN A 515 -22.15 -17.28 -34.89
N HIS A 516 -22.70 -16.08 -35.09
CA HIS A 516 -22.49 -14.93 -34.24
C HIS A 516 -23.84 -14.50 -33.66
N ALA A 517 -24.01 -14.70 -32.35
CA ALA A 517 -25.13 -14.10 -31.65
C ALA A 517 -25.04 -12.56 -31.82
N PRO A 518 -26.13 -11.88 -32.21
CA PRO A 518 -26.12 -10.42 -32.19
C PRO A 518 -25.86 -9.94 -30.76
N MET A 519 -24.85 -9.07 -30.58
CA MET A 519 -24.50 -8.35 -29.35
C MET A 519 -25.61 -7.39 -28.84
N SER A 520 -26.87 -7.60 -29.22
CA SER A 520 -27.99 -6.71 -28.94
C SER A 520 -28.96 -7.22 -27.86
N LYS A 521 -28.58 -8.21 -27.04
CA LYS A 521 -29.38 -8.65 -25.89
C LYS A 521 -28.80 -8.21 -24.54
N LEU A 522 -28.52 -6.92 -24.42
CA LEU A 522 -28.44 -6.22 -23.12
C LEU A 522 -28.71 -4.73 -23.34
N SER A 523 -29.91 -4.41 -23.83
CA SER A 523 -30.46 -3.06 -23.70
C SER A 523 -31.99 -3.11 -23.73
N HIS A 524 -32.58 -3.29 -22.55
CA HIS A 524 -33.84 -2.67 -22.15
C HIS A 524 -34.12 -3.04 -20.68
N ASP A 525 -33.28 -2.54 -19.77
CA ASP A 525 -33.84 -2.00 -18.54
C ASP A 525 -32.91 -0.90 -18.00
N GLY A 526 -33.42 0.33 -18.01
CA GLY A 526 -32.74 1.50 -17.50
C GLY A 526 -32.89 1.55 -15.98
N SER A 527 -32.22 0.63 -15.28
CA SER A 527 -32.08 0.70 -13.83
C SER A 527 -30.61 0.72 -13.47
N LEU A 528 -30.15 1.91 -13.12
CA LEU A 528 -28.95 2.17 -12.35
C LEU A 528 -29.00 1.39 -11.04
N HIS A 529 -28.33 0.25 -10.98
CA HIS A 529 -27.89 -0.34 -9.72
C HIS A 529 -26.41 -0.71 -9.83
N SER A 530 -25.63 0.06 -9.07
CA SER A 530 -24.25 -0.22 -8.69
C SER A 530 -24.15 -1.64 -8.13
N THR A 531 -23.54 -2.56 -8.86
CA THR A 531 -23.07 -3.82 -8.28
C THR A 531 -21.70 -3.56 -7.66
N ASN A 532 -21.70 -2.99 -6.46
CA ASN A 532 -20.57 -2.97 -5.52
C ASN A 532 -21.04 -2.71 -4.07
N ASP A 533 -22.17 -3.32 -3.65
CA ASP A 533 -22.60 -3.36 -2.25
C ASP A 533 -22.31 -4.74 -1.63
N PRO A 534 -21.42 -4.85 -0.61
CA PRO A 534 -21.20 -6.09 0.13
C PRO A 534 -22.30 -6.41 1.17
N GLU A 535 -23.37 -5.60 1.26
CA GLU A 535 -24.22 -5.56 2.45
C GLU A 535 -25.55 -6.35 2.35
N LYS A 536 -25.74 -7.21 1.33
CA LYS A 536 -26.99 -7.98 1.15
C LYS A 536 -26.86 -9.51 1.13
N ALA A 537 -25.76 -10.06 1.66
CA ALA A 537 -25.56 -11.51 1.73
C ALA A 537 -25.86 -12.14 3.10
N HIS A 538 -26.59 -11.47 4.00
CA HIS A 538 -26.78 -11.97 5.38
C HIS A 538 -28.22 -12.20 5.87
N ASP A 539 -29.26 -12.06 5.04
CA ASP A 539 -30.66 -12.12 5.52
C ASP A 539 -31.48 -13.36 5.11
N ASP A 540 -30.93 -14.33 4.38
CA ASP A 540 -31.68 -15.53 3.94
C ASP A 540 -31.33 -16.82 4.71
N ALA A 541 -31.27 -16.73 6.04
CA ALA A 541 -31.19 -17.92 6.89
C ALA A 541 -31.88 -17.74 8.26
N SER A 542 -33.16 -17.36 8.29
CA SER A 542 -34.00 -17.58 9.48
C SER A 542 -35.50 -17.37 9.21
N LYS A 543 -36.11 -18.24 8.39
CA LYS A 543 -37.57 -18.42 8.41
C LYS A 543 -37.90 -19.89 8.22
N ASP A 544 -37.86 -20.63 9.33
CA ASP A 544 -38.71 -21.80 9.55
C ASP A 544 -38.73 -22.10 11.05
N LEU A 545 -39.89 -21.84 11.67
CA LEU A 545 -40.57 -22.62 12.72
C LEU A 545 -41.39 -21.70 13.64
N ASP A 546 -42.66 -21.57 13.25
CA ASP A 546 -43.74 -21.06 14.08
C ASP A 546 -44.31 -22.17 15.00
N ARG A 547 -44.74 -21.73 16.20
CA ARG A 547 -45.85 -22.23 17.03
C ARG A 547 -45.77 -23.56 17.79
N SER A 548 -45.72 -23.45 19.12
CA SER A 548 -46.80 -23.72 20.11
C SER A 548 -46.17 -23.70 21.52
N GLY A 549 -46.74 -23.28 22.65
CA GLY A 549 -48.01 -22.69 23.09
C GLY A 549 -48.12 -22.89 24.62
N SER A 550 -48.64 -21.90 25.38
CA SER A 550 -49.31 -22.02 26.70
C SER A 550 -48.45 -22.52 27.89
N SER A 551 -48.59 -22.20 29.19
CA SER A 551 -49.38 -21.34 30.09
C SER A 551 -48.97 -21.77 31.52
N GLY A 552 -49.09 -20.90 32.54
CA GLY A 552 -49.28 -21.38 33.93
C GLY A 552 -48.59 -20.59 35.03
N ASP A 553 -49.41 -20.00 35.89
CA ASP A 553 -49.14 -19.08 37.01
C ASP A 553 -48.71 -19.74 38.35
N GLU A 554 -48.47 -18.85 39.35
CA GLU A 554 -48.64 -19.00 40.82
C GLU A 554 -47.54 -19.74 41.61
N ALA A 555 -47.11 -19.38 42.84
CA ALA A 555 -47.43 -18.37 43.86
C ALA A 555 -46.21 -18.27 44.83
N GLY A 556 -45.90 -17.13 45.49
CA GLY A 556 -46.23 -16.80 46.90
C GLY A 556 -45.45 -17.66 47.93
N GLU A 557 -44.59 -17.18 48.84
CA GLU A 557 -44.81 -16.29 50.01
C GLU A 557 -43.44 -16.16 50.78
N LYS A 558 -42.85 -14.99 51.10
CA LYS A 558 -43.03 -14.08 52.29
C LYS A 558 -42.82 -14.78 53.65
N VAL A 559 -42.14 -14.29 54.71
CA VAL A 559 -41.99 -12.99 55.41
C VAL A 559 -40.76 -13.14 56.38
N THR A 560 -39.92 -12.16 56.76
CA THR A 560 -39.97 -11.10 57.81
C THR A 560 -38.51 -10.62 58.03
N GLY A 561 -38.11 -9.37 58.29
CA GLY A 561 -38.74 -8.13 58.74
C GLY A 561 -37.77 -7.43 59.71
N SER A 562 -37.33 -6.19 59.44
CA SER A 562 -37.51 -4.97 60.27
C SER A 562 -36.63 -3.84 59.67
N ALA A 563 -37.18 -2.82 58.99
CA ALA A 563 -37.80 -1.55 59.48
C ALA A 563 -36.74 -0.49 59.93
N ALA A 564 -36.77 0.80 59.56
CA ALA A 564 -37.88 1.65 59.13
C ALA A 564 -37.46 2.87 58.23
N GLN A 565 -38.47 3.34 57.49
CA GLN A 565 -38.62 4.41 56.45
C GLN A 565 -38.98 5.80 57.08
N PRO A 566 -39.32 6.94 56.37
CA PRO A 566 -39.83 7.06 54.98
C PRO A 566 -39.42 8.25 54.07
N ALA A 567 -39.54 7.96 52.77
CA ALA A 567 -40.02 8.74 51.61
C ALA A 567 -39.74 10.26 51.45
N THR A 568 -39.17 10.60 50.28
CA THR A 568 -39.70 11.61 49.33
C THR A 568 -39.03 11.42 47.95
N ALA A 569 -39.82 11.21 46.90
CA ALA A 569 -39.47 11.68 45.54
C ALA A 569 -40.02 13.12 45.45
N PRO A 570 -39.30 14.11 44.87
CA PRO A 570 -39.03 14.25 43.42
C PRO A 570 -37.59 14.81 43.18
N ALA A 571 -37.01 15.11 42.02
CA ALA A 571 -37.44 15.48 40.68
C ALA A 571 -36.26 15.25 39.70
N ALA A 572 -36.52 15.23 38.40
CA ALA A 572 -35.49 15.37 37.38
C ALA A 572 -34.67 16.67 37.62
N GLY A 573 -33.37 16.51 37.92
CA GLY A 573 -32.45 17.63 38.08
C GLY A 573 -32.00 18.20 36.72
N PRO A 574 -31.79 19.51 36.59
CA PRO A 574 -31.46 20.17 35.33
C PRO A 574 -30.07 19.75 34.80
N PRO A 575 -29.83 19.76 33.48
CA PRO A 575 -28.53 19.45 32.92
C PRO A 575 -27.58 20.64 33.12
N GLY A 576 -26.72 20.55 34.13
CA GLY A 576 -25.61 21.48 34.33
C GLY A 576 -25.51 21.99 35.75
N GLY A 577 -24.74 21.30 36.59
CA GLY A 577 -24.27 21.90 37.85
C GLY A 577 -23.41 23.14 37.58
N PRO A 578 -23.38 24.12 38.51
CA PRO A 578 -22.69 25.39 38.32
C PRO A 578 -21.18 25.23 38.04
N PRO A 579 -20.52 26.22 37.40
CA PRO A 579 -19.07 26.24 37.24
C PRO A 579 -18.40 26.15 38.62
N GLY A 580 -17.65 25.09 38.86
CA GLY A 580 -16.95 24.85 40.15
C GLY A 580 -17.60 23.85 41.10
N GLY A 581 -18.73 23.21 40.75
CA GLY A 581 -19.27 22.07 41.53
C GLY A 581 -18.38 20.81 41.44
N PRO A 582 -18.57 19.82 42.33
CA PRO A 582 -17.85 18.55 42.26
C PRO A 582 -18.03 17.87 40.89
N PRO A 583 -17.07 17.08 40.39
CA PRO A 583 -17.17 16.36 39.12
C PRO A 583 -18.49 15.58 38.97
N PRO A 584 -19.22 15.77 37.84
CA PRO A 584 -20.54 15.17 37.64
C PRO A 584 -20.52 13.65 37.60
N ASN A 585 -19.38 13.01 37.30
CA ASN A 585 -19.22 11.55 37.30
C ASN A 585 -20.25 10.79 36.43
N GLY A 586 -20.74 11.43 35.37
CA GLY A 586 -21.74 10.88 34.47
C GLY A 586 -22.56 11.96 33.75
N GLY A 587 -23.57 11.53 33.01
CA GLY A 587 -24.45 12.39 32.20
C GLY A 587 -23.91 12.67 30.80
N ALA A 588 -24.80 13.11 29.90
CA ALA A 588 -24.49 13.30 28.48
C ALA A 588 -23.30 14.24 28.25
N GLN A 589 -23.23 15.35 28.99
CA GLN A 589 -22.14 16.33 28.87
C GLN A 589 -20.76 15.73 29.24
N ALA A 590 -20.68 14.90 30.29
CA ALA A 590 -19.43 14.26 30.69
C ALA A 590 -18.97 13.20 29.68
N TRP A 591 -19.91 12.43 29.11
CA TRP A 591 -19.62 11.45 28.06
C TRP A 591 -19.22 12.10 26.74
N LEU A 592 -19.80 13.25 26.39
CA LEU A 592 -19.35 14.04 25.23
C LEU A 592 -17.90 14.50 25.36
N GLN A 593 -17.41 14.76 26.59
CA GLN A 593 -15.98 15.06 26.78
C GLN A 593 -15.09 13.84 26.56
N VAL A 594 -15.56 12.64 26.93
CA VAL A 594 -14.86 11.38 26.64
C VAL A 594 -14.81 11.14 25.14
N LEU A 595 -15.92 11.37 24.41
CA LEU A 595 -15.97 11.27 22.95
C LEU A 595 -15.02 12.29 22.28
N GLY A 596 -15.00 13.53 22.77
CA GLY A 596 -14.03 14.53 22.30
C GLY A 596 -12.59 14.09 22.53
N GLY A 597 -12.28 13.62 23.75
CA GLY A 597 -10.97 13.06 24.07
C GLY A 597 -10.58 11.88 23.19
N PHE A 598 -11.53 10.97 22.88
CA PHE A 598 -11.33 9.85 21.97
C PHE A 598 -10.85 10.31 20.60
N PHE A 599 -11.55 11.26 19.97
CA PHE A 599 -11.16 11.75 18.65
C PHE A 599 -9.89 12.62 18.67
N LEU A 600 -9.58 13.30 19.78
CA LEU A 600 -8.27 13.92 19.93
C LEU A 600 -7.15 12.87 20.00
N PHE A 601 -7.31 11.78 20.76
CA PHE A 601 -6.33 10.69 20.79
C PHE A 601 -6.22 9.96 19.44
N PHE A 602 -7.35 9.77 18.75
CA PHE A 602 -7.42 9.18 17.41
C PHE A 602 -6.53 9.93 16.41
N ASN A 603 -6.58 11.26 16.43
CA ASN A 603 -5.88 12.11 15.48
C ASN A 603 -4.48 12.59 15.92
N THR A 604 -4.11 12.34 17.17
CA THR A 604 -2.77 12.63 17.68
C THR A 604 -1.96 11.34 17.64
N TRP A 605 -2.11 10.52 18.67
CA TRP A 605 -1.37 9.28 18.83
C TRP A 605 -1.77 8.19 17.83
N GLY A 606 -3.01 8.18 17.31
CA GLY A 606 -3.37 7.24 16.24
C GLY A 606 -2.61 7.51 14.93
N VAL A 607 -2.42 8.80 14.59
CA VAL A 607 -1.58 9.20 13.46
C VAL A 607 -0.11 8.86 13.73
N LEU A 608 0.39 9.08 14.96
CA LEU A 608 1.76 8.66 15.33
C LEU A 608 1.96 7.15 15.16
N ASN A 609 1.01 6.35 15.62
CA ASN A 609 1.06 4.89 15.52
C ASN A 609 1.01 4.39 14.07
N THR A 610 0.57 5.23 13.12
CA THR A 610 0.58 4.91 11.69
C THR A 610 1.99 4.99 11.09
N PHE A 611 2.94 5.60 11.80
CA PHE A 611 4.29 5.79 11.28
C PHE A 611 5.01 4.49 10.92
N GLY A 612 4.75 3.37 11.59
CA GLY A 612 5.37 2.09 11.19
C GLY A 612 5.05 1.69 9.74
N VAL A 613 3.86 2.03 9.24
CA VAL A 613 3.51 1.85 7.83
C VAL A 613 4.16 2.89 6.91
N TYR A 614 4.28 4.14 7.36
CA TYR A 614 5.05 5.16 6.64
C TYR A 614 6.53 4.80 6.54
N GLN A 615 7.12 4.24 7.61
CA GLN A 615 8.51 3.73 7.61
C GLN A 615 8.65 2.70 6.48
N THR A 616 7.84 1.64 6.49
CA THR A 616 7.85 0.61 5.44
C THR A 616 7.66 1.21 4.03
N TYR A 617 6.78 2.19 3.87
CA TYR A 617 6.57 2.84 2.58
C TYR A 617 7.77 3.71 2.15
N TYR A 618 8.37 4.50 3.04
CA TYR A 618 9.52 5.33 2.72
C TYR A 618 10.78 4.51 2.46
N GLU A 619 10.96 3.38 3.16
CA GLU A 619 12.04 2.40 2.91
C GLU A 619 11.95 1.78 1.51
N SER A 620 10.75 1.78 0.90
CA SER A 620 10.57 1.27 -0.46
C SER A 620 11.22 2.13 -1.56
N GLY A 621 11.69 3.34 -1.22
CA GLY A 621 12.31 4.29 -2.15
C GLY A 621 11.35 4.97 -3.13
N GLN A 622 10.04 4.69 -3.08
CA GLN A 622 9.06 5.22 -4.05
C GLN A 622 8.87 6.74 -3.99
N LEU A 623 9.02 7.35 -2.80
CA LEU A 623 8.85 8.80 -2.61
C LEU A 623 10.19 9.55 -2.63
N PHE A 624 11.18 9.01 -1.94
CA PHE A 624 12.56 9.48 -1.90
C PHE A 624 13.45 8.33 -1.37
N THR A 625 14.74 8.39 -1.66
CA THR A 625 15.75 7.46 -1.11
C THR A 625 16.45 8.09 0.09
N ALA A 626 16.42 7.42 1.23
CA ALA A 626 17.08 7.84 2.46
C ALA A 626 17.42 6.61 3.32
N THR A 627 18.36 6.73 4.26
CA THR A 627 18.70 5.61 5.15
C THR A 627 17.57 5.30 6.13
N SER A 628 17.50 4.08 6.68
CA SER A 628 16.47 3.72 7.66
C SER A 628 16.47 4.64 8.89
N SER A 629 17.66 5.09 9.30
CA SER A 629 17.85 6.09 10.34
C SER A 629 17.25 7.44 9.97
N ASP A 630 17.55 7.95 8.76
CA ASP A 630 17.01 9.21 8.23
C ASP A 630 15.49 9.17 8.16
N ILE A 631 14.92 8.10 7.59
CA ILE A 631 13.47 7.91 7.50
C ILE A 631 12.84 7.94 8.90
N SER A 632 13.42 7.21 9.85
CA SER A 632 12.94 7.15 11.24
C SER A 632 12.97 8.50 11.97
N TRP A 633 13.79 9.47 11.53
CA TRP A 633 13.74 10.83 12.09
C TRP A 633 12.39 11.51 11.86
N ILE A 634 11.69 11.21 10.76
CA ILE A 634 10.39 11.82 10.46
C ILE A 634 9.37 11.51 11.56
N GLY A 635 9.16 10.22 11.84
CA GLY A 635 8.21 9.77 12.87
C GLY A 635 8.66 10.09 14.29
N SER A 636 9.97 10.07 14.53
CA SER A 636 10.55 10.38 15.83
C SER A 636 10.40 11.86 16.17
N ILE A 637 10.65 12.75 15.21
CA ILE A 637 10.39 14.20 15.35
C ILE A 637 8.88 14.45 15.49
N GLN A 638 8.04 13.77 14.69
CA GLN A 638 6.58 13.88 14.82
C GLN A 638 6.13 13.59 16.25
N SER A 639 6.57 12.47 16.82
CA SER A 639 6.21 12.04 18.16
C SER A 639 6.82 12.93 19.24
N PHE A 640 8.08 13.36 19.06
CA PHE A 640 8.75 14.31 19.94
C PHE A 640 8.03 15.64 20.01
N MET A 641 7.59 16.19 18.87
CA MET A 641 6.86 17.46 18.80
C MET A 641 5.52 17.38 19.52
N VAL A 642 4.79 16.26 19.41
CA VAL A 642 3.53 16.05 20.16
C VAL A 642 3.77 16.17 21.67
N LEU A 643 4.85 15.57 22.16
CA LEU A 643 5.18 15.55 23.59
C LEU A 643 5.79 16.87 24.09
N LEU A 644 6.69 17.48 23.31
CA LEU A 644 7.37 18.74 23.63
C LEU A 644 6.38 19.92 23.64
N VAL A 645 5.60 20.06 22.58
CA VAL A 645 4.64 21.17 22.42
C VAL A 645 3.54 21.12 23.49
N GLY A 646 3.26 19.93 24.04
CA GLY A 646 2.37 19.77 25.19
C GLY A 646 2.79 20.60 26.41
N CYS A 647 4.09 20.78 26.65
CA CYS A 647 4.58 21.61 27.76
C CYS A 647 4.15 23.08 27.61
N PHE A 648 4.18 23.62 26.39
CA PHE A 648 3.76 24.99 26.08
C PHE A 648 2.24 25.15 25.99
N THR A 649 1.56 24.09 25.56
CA THR A 649 0.10 24.07 25.39
C THR A 649 -0.64 24.14 26.73
N GLY A 650 -0.10 23.53 27.79
CA GLY A 650 -0.70 23.53 29.13
C GLY A 650 -1.02 24.91 29.69
N PRO A 651 -0.04 25.84 29.78
CA PRO A 651 -0.29 27.21 30.22
C PRO A 651 -1.31 27.96 29.34
N VAL A 652 -1.38 27.68 28.04
CA VAL A 652 -2.36 28.32 27.13
C VAL A 652 -3.77 27.78 27.40
N PHE A 653 -3.90 26.47 27.61
CA PHE A 653 -5.15 25.81 28.01
C PHE A 653 -5.67 26.35 29.34
N ASP A 654 -4.79 26.49 30.34
CA ASP A 654 -5.14 26.98 31.67
C ASP A 654 -5.68 28.43 31.65
N ARG A 655 -5.22 29.26 30.69
CA ARG A 655 -5.74 30.63 30.48
C ARG A 655 -7.14 30.66 29.85
N GLY A 656 -7.67 29.51 29.43
CA GLY A 656 -9.01 29.40 28.87
C GLY A 656 -9.08 29.37 27.34
N TYR A 657 -7.95 29.21 26.65
CA TYR A 657 -7.88 29.24 25.18
C TYR A 657 -8.13 27.87 24.53
N LEU A 658 -8.98 27.02 25.13
CA LEU A 658 -9.30 25.68 24.62
C LEU A 658 -9.67 25.68 23.12
N ARG A 659 -10.64 26.50 22.70
CA ARG A 659 -11.10 26.52 21.30
C ARG A 659 -10.01 26.90 20.31
N HIS A 660 -9.13 27.83 20.68
CA HIS A 660 -8.03 28.27 19.83
C HIS A 660 -7.01 27.15 19.63
N LEU A 661 -6.72 26.40 20.70
CA LEU A 661 -5.86 25.21 20.63
C LEU A 661 -6.47 24.12 19.73
N LEU A 662 -7.78 23.86 19.87
CA LEU A 662 -8.46 22.87 19.05
C LEU A 662 -8.47 23.25 17.56
N ILE A 663 -8.79 24.51 17.23
CA ILE A 663 -8.83 24.99 15.84
C ILE A 663 -7.43 25.01 15.25
N ALA A 664 -6.43 25.58 15.95
CA ALA A 664 -5.06 25.67 15.45
C ALA A 664 -4.42 24.29 15.29
N GLY A 665 -4.60 23.39 16.26
CA GLY A 665 -4.09 22.02 16.19
C GLY A 665 -4.73 21.22 15.06
N THR A 666 -6.06 21.35 14.89
CA THR A 666 -6.78 20.71 13.78
C THR A 666 -6.31 21.22 12.43
N PHE A 667 -6.18 22.55 12.28
CA PHE A 667 -5.65 23.15 11.08
C PHE A 667 -4.26 22.61 10.74
N LEU A 668 -3.32 22.58 11.70
CA LEU A 668 -1.96 22.11 11.46
C LEU A 668 -1.88 20.62 11.10
N ILE A 669 -2.71 19.76 11.70
CA ILE A 669 -2.76 18.33 11.34
C ILE A 669 -3.28 18.15 9.91
N VAL A 670 -4.39 18.82 9.57
CA VAL A 670 -5.00 18.70 8.24
C VAL A 670 -4.08 19.32 7.19
N PHE A 671 -3.59 20.53 7.43
CA PHE A 671 -2.63 21.21 6.56
C PHE A 671 -1.36 20.38 6.39
N GLY A 672 -0.83 19.78 7.46
CA GLY A 672 0.32 18.89 7.40
C GLY A 672 0.09 17.68 6.50
N HIS A 673 -1.07 17.03 6.55
CA HIS A 673 -1.42 15.94 5.62
C HIS A 673 -1.57 16.46 4.18
N MET A 674 -2.20 17.62 3.97
CA MET A 674 -2.31 18.22 2.64
C MET A 674 -0.95 18.56 2.05
N MET A 675 -0.03 19.10 2.85
CA MET A 675 1.35 19.38 2.42
C MET A 675 2.16 18.11 2.20
N LEU A 676 1.97 17.09 3.05
CA LEU A 676 2.60 15.77 2.88
C LEU A 676 2.20 15.15 1.53
N SER A 677 0.97 15.39 1.05
CA SER A 677 0.54 14.91 -0.27
C SER A 677 1.30 15.49 -1.47
N LEU A 678 2.05 16.59 -1.27
CA LEU A 678 2.80 17.31 -2.30
C LEU A 678 4.31 17.06 -2.22
N THR A 679 4.77 16.17 -1.34
CA THR A 679 6.19 15.98 -1.09
C THR A 679 6.81 15.01 -2.07
N HIS A 680 8.03 15.31 -2.53
CA HIS A 680 8.85 14.45 -3.37
C HIS A 680 10.27 14.25 -2.82
N THR A 681 10.59 14.86 -1.68
CA THR A 681 11.93 14.80 -1.07
C THR A 681 11.83 14.62 0.45
N PHE A 682 12.88 14.04 1.04
CA PHE A 682 12.96 13.75 2.47
C PHE A 682 12.65 14.97 3.35
N TRP A 683 13.31 16.11 3.11
CA TRP A 683 13.14 17.31 3.93
C TRP A 683 11.71 17.89 3.88
N GLN A 684 11.01 17.73 2.75
CA GLN A 684 9.62 18.16 2.64
C GLN A 684 8.69 17.27 3.50
N ALA A 685 8.91 15.94 3.48
CA ALA A 685 8.19 15.01 4.34
C ALA A 685 8.50 15.26 5.82
N LEU A 686 9.76 15.57 6.15
CA LEU A 686 10.16 15.94 7.52
C LEU A 686 9.44 17.20 8.02
N LEU A 687 9.31 18.23 7.19
CA LEU A 687 8.63 19.47 7.54
C LEU A 687 7.11 19.27 7.69
N ALA A 688 6.48 18.58 6.74
CA ALA A 688 5.03 18.36 6.73
C ALA A 688 4.59 17.37 7.82
N GLN A 689 5.24 16.21 7.89
CA GLN A 689 4.85 15.14 8.81
C GLN A 689 5.51 15.29 10.18
N GLY A 690 6.83 15.46 10.23
CA GLY A 690 7.58 15.60 11.48
C GLY A 690 7.17 16.85 12.26
N PHE A 691 7.32 18.02 11.65
CA PHE A 691 7.06 19.28 12.36
C PHE A 691 5.58 19.69 12.34
N CYS A 692 4.95 19.82 11.17
CA CYS A 692 3.61 20.40 11.09
C CYS A 692 2.54 19.53 11.77
N ILE A 693 2.45 18.24 11.41
CA ILE A 693 1.53 17.31 12.07
C ILE A 693 1.90 17.12 13.55
N GLY A 694 3.20 17.02 13.86
CA GLY A 694 3.68 16.88 15.24
C GLY A 694 3.29 18.05 16.16
N ILE A 695 3.52 19.29 15.72
CA ILE A 695 3.12 20.51 16.45
C ILE A 695 1.60 20.57 16.58
N GLY A 696 0.87 20.30 15.50
CA GLY A 696 -0.59 20.23 15.53
C GLY A 696 -1.10 19.23 16.57
N GLY A 697 -0.50 18.04 16.61
CA GLY A 697 -0.83 17.04 17.61
C GLY A 697 -0.50 17.44 19.04
N GLY A 698 0.60 18.16 19.27
CA GLY A 698 0.96 18.68 20.59
C GLY A 698 -0.01 19.75 21.12
N LEU A 699 -0.56 20.59 20.24
CA LEU A 699 -1.62 21.55 20.60
C LEU A 699 -2.91 20.85 21.04
N LEU A 700 -3.21 19.68 20.49
CA LEU A 700 -4.41 18.89 20.79
C LEU A 700 -4.22 17.92 21.97
N PHE A 701 -3.00 17.46 22.23
CA PHE A 701 -2.71 16.46 23.25
C PHE A 701 -3.12 16.91 24.67
N VAL A 702 -2.79 18.14 25.06
CA VAL A 702 -3.11 18.62 26.41
C VAL A 702 -4.62 18.74 26.66
N PRO A 703 -5.42 19.34 25.76
CA PRO A 703 -6.87 19.31 25.88
C PRO A 703 -7.45 17.90 26.07
N ALA A 704 -6.91 16.90 25.39
CA ALA A 704 -7.37 15.51 25.47
C ALA A 704 -7.21 14.92 26.89
N VAL A 705 -6.11 15.24 27.57
CA VAL A 705 -5.80 14.72 28.91
C VAL A 705 -6.38 15.60 30.03
N ALA A 706 -6.37 16.93 29.86
CA ALA A 706 -6.68 17.87 30.93
C ALA A 706 -8.18 18.04 31.21
N ILE A 707 -9.06 17.78 30.22
CA ILE A 707 -10.50 17.98 30.38
C ILE A 707 -11.14 16.86 31.21
N LEU A 708 -10.75 15.59 31.00
CA LEU A 708 -11.43 14.44 31.60
C LEU A 708 -11.45 14.46 33.15
N PRO A 709 -10.35 14.79 33.86
CA PRO A 709 -10.35 14.87 35.32
C PRO A 709 -11.30 15.92 35.91
N THR A 710 -11.72 16.92 35.11
CA THR A 710 -12.69 17.94 35.56
C THR A 710 -14.14 17.45 35.54
N TYR A 711 -14.40 16.36 34.81
CA TYR A 711 -15.72 15.73 34.68
C TYR A 711 -15.84 14.42 35.47
N TRP A 712 -14.72 13.74 35.73
CA TRP A 712 -14.67 12.43 36.36
C TRP A 712 -13.71 12.39 37.56
N THR A 713 -14.16 11.78 38.65
CA THR A 713 -13.34 11.43 39.83
C THR A 713 -13.38 9.93 40.11
N THR A 714 -14.57 9.36 40.38
CA THR A 714 -14.70 7.96 40.82
C THR A 714 -14.52 6.94 39.69
N LYS A 715 -14.82 7.33 38.44
CA LYS A 715 -14.65 6.49 37.23
C LYS A 715 -13.58 7.05 36.29
N ILE A 716 -12.61 7.78 36.81
CA ILE A 716 -11.60 8.49 36.01
C ILE A 716 -10.75 7.55 35.17
N GLY A 717 -10.34 6.39 35.71
CA GLY A 717 -9.56 5.38 34.97
C GLY A 717 -10.32 4.83 33.76
N LEU A 718 -11.63 4.58 33.89
CA LEU A 718 -12.49 4.15 32.78
C LEU A 718 -12.64 5.26 31.72
N ALA A 719 -12.88 6.50 32.15
CA ALA A 719 -13.04 7.63 31.22
C ALA A 719 -11.74 7.92 30.44
N ILE A 720 -10.59 7.90 31.11
CA ILE A 720 -9.27 8.06 30.47
C ILE A 720 -8.98 6.87 29.57
N GLY A 721 -9.28 5.63 30.01
CA GLY A 721 -9.07 4.42 29.20
C GLY A 721 -9.86 4.44 27.90
N ILE A 722 -11.16 4.80 27.95
CA ILE A 722 -11.99 4.94 26.75
C ILE A 722 -11.48 6.06 25.86
N ALA A 723 -11.12 7.24 26.39
CA ALA A 723 -10.56 8.29 25.55
C ALA A 723 -9.23 7.86 24.91
N ALA A 724 -8.33 7.22 25.68
CA ALA A 724 -7.02 6.78 25.21
C ALA A 724 -7.09 5.62 24.20
N SER A 725 -8.16 4.82 24.20
CA SER A 725 -8.38 3.77 23.19
C SER A 725 -8.65 4.35 21.79
N GLY A 726 -9.03 5.63 21.70
CA GLY A 726 -9.15 6.35 20.42
C GLY A 726 -7.84 6.35 19.63
N SER A 727 -6.70 6.42 20.32
CA SER A 727 -5.39 6.33 19.65
C SER A 727 -5.11 4.96 19.06
N SER A 728 -5.46 3.87 19.76
CA SER A 728 -5.32 2.52 19.20
C SER A 728 -6.29 2.32 18.03
N THR A 729 -7.51 2.84 18.13
CA THR A 729 -8.49 2.79 17.03
C THR A 729 -7.98 3.55 15.80
N GLY A 730 -7.40 4.74 16.00
CA GLY A 730 -6.74 5.49 14.92
C GLY A 730 -5.56 4.72 14.32
N GLY A 731 -4.72 4.11 15.16
CA GLY A 731 -3.62 3.26 14.74
C GLY A 731 -4.03 1.94 14.06
N ILE A 732 -5.33 1.61 14.01
CA ILE A 732 -5.88 0.53 13.18
C ILE A 732 -6.42 1.11 11.87
N ILE A 733 -7.22 2.17 11.93
CA ILE A 733 -7.92 2.71 10.77
C ILE A 733 -6.98 3.43 9.81
N TYR A 734 -6.13 4.35 10.30
CA TYR A 734 -5.22 5.14 9.46
C TYR A 734 -4.29 4.28 8.59
N PRO A 735 -3.58 3.27 9.13
CA PRO A 735 -2.68 2.45 8.32
C PRO A 735 -3.43 1.58 7.30
N ILE A 736 -4.60 1.03 7.66
CA ILE A 736 -5.40 0.21 6.73
C ILE A 736 -5.90 1.07 5.56
N VAL A 737 -6.43 2.26 5.84
CA VAL A 737 -6.89 3.19 4.81
C VAL A 737 -5.73 3.60 3.91
N PHE A 738 -4.58 3.96 4.48
CA PHE A 738 -3.40 4.32 3.70
C PHE A 738 -2.93 3.19 2.79
N TYR A 739 -2.76 1.97 3.32
CA TYR A 739 -2.33 0.81 2.55
C TYR A 739 -3.31 0.42 1.43
N ARG A 740 -4.63 0.50 1.67
CA ARG A 740 -5.63 0.14 0.66
C ARG A 740 -5.74 1.18 -0.45
N LEU A 741 -5.58 2.46 -0.11
CA LEU A 741 -5.73 3.54 -1.09
C LEU A 741 -4.45 3.78 -1.88
N ILE A 742 -3.27 3.54 -1.32
CA ILE A 742 -2.02 3.86 -2.00
C ILE A 742 -1.84 3.10 -3.31
N SER A 743 -2.32 1.86 -3.38
CA SER A 743 -2.30 1.04 -4.59
C SER A 743 -3.41 1.40 -5.60
N GLN A 744 -4.48 2.08 -5.17
CA GLN A 744 -5.63 2.40 -6.02
C GLN A 744 -5.58 3.82 -6.58
N ILE A 745 -5.21 4.80 -5.74
CA ILE A 745 -5.27 6.23 -6.06
C ILE A 745 -3.94 6.97 -5.81
N GLY A 746 -2.88 6.22 -5.48
CA GLY A 746 -1.53 6.75 -5.27
C GLY A 746 -1.32 7.46 -3.92
N PHE A 747 -0.06 7.76 -3.60
CA PHE A 747 0.34 8.35 -2.32
C PHE A 747 -0.36 9.69 -2.03
N ALA A 748 -0.34 10.62 -3.00
CA ALA A 748 -0.86 11.97 -2.80
C ALA A 748 -2.34 11.98 -2.37
N TRP A 749 -3.20 11.30 -3.12
CA TRP A 749 -4.63 11.23 -2.77
C TRP A 749 -4.89 10.40 -1.52
N SER A 750 -4.12 9.35 -1.27
CA SER A 750 -4.23 8.57 -0.02
C SER A 750 -4.01 9.42 1.22
N VAL A 751 -2.94 10.22 1.24
CA VAL A 751 -2.64 11.12 2.37
C VAL A 751 -3.67 12.25 2.49
N ARG A 752 -4.23 12.75 1.37
CA ARG A 752 -5.35 13.72 1.41
C ARG A 752 -6.60 13.12 2.05
N VAL A 753 -6.93 11.85 1.74
CA VAL A 753 -8.04 11.14 2.37
C VAL A 753 -7.81 11.02 3.88
N LEU A 754 -6.59 10.72 4.32
CA LEU A 754 -6.24 10.75 5.74
C LEU A 754 -6.44 12.15 6.36
N GLY A 755 -6.06 13.21 5.65
CA GLY A 755 -6.30 14.59 6.06
C GLY A 755 -7.79 14.94 6.19
N PHE A 756 -8.63 14.52 5.24
CA PHE A 756 -10.09 14.70 5.32
C PHE A 756 -10.73 13.89 6.44
N MET A 757 -10.26 12.67 6.68
CA MET A 757 -10.69 11.85 7.81
C MET A 757 -10.32 12.50 9.14
N ALA A 758 -9.12 13.08 9.25
CA ALA A 758 -8.69 13.85 10.41
C ALA A 758 -9.59 15.07 10.62
N LEU A 759 -9.91 15.80 9.56
CA LEU A 759 -10.81 16.95 9.62
C LEU A 759 -12.21 16.55 10.14
N ALA A 760 -12.83 15.54 9.53
CA ALA A 760 -14.16 15.08 9.89
C ALA A 760 -14.25 14.65 11.36
N THR A 761 -13.24 13.93 11.84
CA THR A 761 -13.20 13.44 13.23
C THR A 761 -12.81 14.53 14.23
N LEU A 762 -11.98 15.52 13.86
CA LEU A 762 -11.57 16.63 14.73
C LEU A 762 -12.61 17.77 14.83
N VAL A 763 -13.55 17.86 13.89
CA VAL A 763 -14.72 18.77 14.03
C VAL A 763 -15.54 18.42 15.28
N ILE A 764 -15.62 17.14 15.64
CA ILE A 764 -16.39 16.67 16.80
C ILE A 764 -15.89 17.31 18.11
N PRO A 765 -14.61 17.17 18.52
CA PRO A 765 -14.11 17.81 19.74
C PRO A 765 -14.22 19.34 19.71
N ILE A 766 -14.11 19.99 18.55
CA ILE A 766 -14.31 21.45 18.43
C ILE A 766 -15.73 21.85 18.87
N ILE A 767 -16.75 21.06 18.50
CA ILE A 767 -18.15 21.32 18.82
C ILE A 767 -18.47 20.95 20.29
N VAL A 768 -18.02 19.77 20.74
CA VAL A 768 -18.51 19.17 21.99
C VAL A 768 -17.67 19.49 23.22
N MET A 769 -16.37 19.79 23.07
CA MET A 769 -15.48 19.95 24.23
C MET A 769 -15.68 21.29 24.92
N ARG A 770 -15.78 21.24 26.25
CA ARG A 770 -16.02 22.42 27.10
C ARG A 770 -15.13 22.38 28.34
N GLN A 771 -14.35 23.44 28.52
CA GLN A 771 -13.57 23.64 29.73
C GLN A 771 -14.50 24.01 30.90
N ARG A 772 -14.62 23.11 31.87
CA ARG A 772 -15.52 23.27 33.02
C ARG A 772 -14.94 24.15 34.13
N VAL A 773 -13.64 24.00 34.39
CA VAL A 773 -12.94 24.69 35.46
C VAL A 773 -11.73 25.41 34.86
N LYS A 774 -11.61 26.70 35.17
CA LYS A 774 -10.41 27.50 34.87
C LYS A 774 -9.59 27.63 36.15
N PRO A 775 -8.32 27.22 36.17
CA PRO A 775 -7.48 27.44 37.34
C PRO A 775 -7.30 28.96 37.57
N PRO A 776 -7.22 29.42 38.83
CA PRO A 776 -7.10 30.84 39.16
C PRO A 776 -5.78 31.45 38.67
N LYS A 777 -4.75 30.62 38.49
CA LYS A 777 -3.46 31.00 37.90
C LYS A 777 -3.05 29.94 36.88
N ALA A 778 -2.60 30.39 35.71
CA ALA A 778 -2.03 29.48 34.71
C ALA A 778 -0.76 28.83 35.24
N ARG A 779 -0.58 27.53 34.96
CA ARG A 779 0.64 26.82 35.36
C ARG A 779 1.89 27.45 34.73
N ALA A 780 3.02 27.36 35.41
CA ALA A 780 4.30 27.75 34.85
C ALA A 780 4.70 26.78 33.72
N ILE A 781 5.49 27.26 32.75
CA ILE A 781 6.07 26.39 31.72
C ILE A 781 7.10 25.44 32.34
N PHE A 782 7.82 25.91 33.36
CA PHE A 782 8.95 25.20 33.94
C PHE A 782 8.91 25.26 35.47
N ASP A 783 9.16 24.13 36.11
CA ASP A 783 9.28 23.99 37.56
C ASP A 783 10.72 23.58 37.90
N PRO A 784 11.59 24.51 38.36
CA PRO A 784 12.98 24.18 38.71
C PRO A 784 13.11 23.15 39.82
N THR A 785 12.08 22.97 40.66
CA THR A 785 12.10 22.00 41.77
C THR A 785 12.11 20.55 41.27
N MET A 786 11.82 20.31 39.99
CA MET A 786 11.86 18.97 39.41
C MET A 786 13.29 18.40 39.34
N PHE A 787 14.33 19.23 39.26
CA PHE A 787 15.73 18.76 39.22
C PHE A 787 16.27 18.33 40.58
N THR A 788 15.56 18.68 41.67
CA THR A 788 15.93 18.26 43.02
C THR A 788 15.04 17.15 43.55
N ASP A 789 13.95 16.82 42.84
CA ASP A 789 13.02 15.75 43.20
C ASP A 789 13.50 14.41 42.62
N ILE A 790 14.31 13.68 43.40
CA ILE A 790 14.93 12.43 42.99
C ILE A 790 13.90 11.40 42.47
N PRO A 791 12.79 11.08 43.17
CA PRO A 791 11.76 10.19 42.64
C PRO A 791 11.22 10.58 41.26
N PHE A 792 11.02 11.88 41.03
CA PHE A 792 10.55 12.39 39.74
C PHE A 792 11.62 12.20 38.65
N LEU A 793 12.89 12.52 38.93
CA LEU A 793 13.99 12.33 37.99
C LEU A 793 14.24 10.85 37.67
N THR A 794 14.20 9.98 38.68
CA THR A 794 14.37 8.53 38.49
C THR A 794 13.25 7.96 37.62
N PHE A 795 11.99 8.38 37.85
CA PHE A 795 10.88 7.99 36.98
C PHE A 795 11.07 8.53 35.57
N GLY A 796 11.44 9.81 35.46
CA GLY A 796 11.70 10.49 34.18
C GLY A 796 12.75 9.78 33.35
N PHE A 797 13.87 9.39 33.96
CA PHE A 797 14.95 8.66 33.33
C PHE A 797 14.52 7.22 32.94
N GLY A 798 13.83 6.51 33.82
CA GLY A 798 13.30 5.18 33.52
C GLY A 798 12.32 5.20 32.34
N ALA A 799 11.44 6.20 32.29
CA ALA A 799 10.51 6.37 31.18
C ALA A 799 11.20 6.85 29.90
N PHE A 800 12.23 7.71 29.98
CA PHE A 800 13.08 8.05 28.84
C PHE A 800 13.66 6.79 28.17
N LEU A 801 14.25 5.87 28.96
CA LEU A 801 14.70 4.57 28.46
C LEU A 801 13.53 3.73 27.93
N GLY A 802 12.42 3.70 28.66
CA GLY A 802 11.20 2.99 28.27
C GLY A 802 10.71 3.38 26.87
N PHE A 803 10.64 4.68 26.59
CA PHE A 803 10.16 5.21 25.32
C PHE A 803 11.15 5.01 24.17
N ILE A 804 12.46 4.90 24.42
CA ILE A 804 13.44 4.45 23.42
C ILE A 804 13.05 3.05 22.93
N GLY A 805 12.99 2.07 23.85
CA GLY A 805 12.77 0.67 23.49
C GLY A 805 11.41 0.38 22.86
N LEU A 806 10.35 1.05 23.33
CA LEU A 806 9.00 0.86 22.78
C LEU A 806 8.92 1.26 21.31
N TYR A 807 9.52 2.40 20.95
CA TYR A 807 9.39 2.95 19.60
C TYR A 807 10.20 2.20 18.56
N VAL A 808 11.25 1.47 18.96
CA VAL A 808 11.93 0.51 18.08
C VAL A 808 10.93 -0.50 17.53
N GLU A 809 10.11 -1.10 18.39
CA GLU A 809 9.10 -2.08 17.98
C GLU A 809 8.03 -1.47 17.08
N PHE A 810 7.46 -0.32 17.49
CA PHE A 810 6.39 0.35 16.73
C PHE A 810 6.81 0.72 15.30
N PHE A 811 8.08 1.05 15.08
CA PHE A 811 8.57 1.52 13.78
C PHE A 811 9.05 0.36 12.91
N TYR A 812 9.76 -0.61 13.50
CA TYR A 812 10.48 -1.61 12.74
C TYR A 812 9.76 -2.95 12.60
N ILE A 813 8.70 -3.25 13.36
CA ILE A 813 8.02 -4.56 13.27
C ILE A 813 7.46 -4.86 11.86
N SER A 814 6.83 -3.87 11.22
CA SER A 814 6.29 -4.00 9.85
C SER A 814 7.42 -4.17 8.83
N PHE A 815 8.46 -3.34 8.95
CA PHE A 815 9.61 -3.43 8.06
C PHE A 815 10.40 -4.73 8.26
N TYR A 816 10.55 -5.22 9.49
CA TYR A 816 11.17 -6.50 9.80
C TYR A 816 10.44 -7.67 9.14
N GLY A 817 9.12 -7.74 9.31
CA GLY A 817 8.30 -8.78 8.68
C GLY A 817 8.45 -8.80 7.16
N GLN A 818 8.49 -7.61 6.54
CA GLN A 818 8.71 -7.46 5.09
C GLN A 818 10.14 -7.84 4.68
N ALA A 819 11.15 -7.23 5.29
CA ALA A 819 12.55 -7.34 4.91
C ALA A 819 13.13 -8.74 5.14
N THR A 820 12.63 -9.46 6.14
CA THR A 820 13.04 -10.86 6.40
C THR A 820 12.19 -11.89 5.66
N GLY A 821 11.14 -11.47 4.95
CA GLY A 821 10.23 -12.37 4.24
C GLY A 821 9.35 -13.24 5.15
N ILE A 822 9.30 -12.97 6.46
CA ILE A 822 8.44 -13.70 7.42
C ILE A 822 6.95 -13.48 7.10
N THR A 823 6.61 -12.29 6.61
CA THR A 823 5.24 -11.92 6.24
C THR A 823 5.15 -11.54 4.76
N SER A 824 4.00 -11.79 4.14
CA SER A 824 3.70 -11.20 2.82
C SER A 824 3.62 -9.68 2.95
N ASP A 825 3.89 -8.93 1.87
CA ASP A 825 3.85 -7.45 1.90
C ASP A 825 2.54 -6.94 2.51
N SER A 826 1.41 -7.48 2.06
CA SER A 826 0.10 -7.14 2.62
C SER A 826 0.04 -7.33 4.13
N MET A 827 0.54 -8.47 4.62
CA MET A 827 0.50 -8.82 6.03
C MET A 827 1.47 -7.95 6.86
N SER A 828 2.63 -7.59 6.32
CA SER A 828 3.59 -6.65 6.94
C SER A 828 2.92 -5.31 7.27
N PHE A 829 2.09 -4.79 6.37
CA PHE A 829 1.31 -3.56 6.58
C PHE A 829 0.19 -3.72 7.64
N TYR A 830 -0.31 -4.94 7.88
CA TYR A 830 -1.30 -5.23 8.93
C TYR A 830 -0.68 -5.48 10.32
N LEU A 831 0.64 -5.66 10.46
CA LEU A 831 1.28 -5.89 11.76
C LEU A 831 1.06 -4.72 12.74
N VAL A 832 1.18 -3.48 12.27
CA VAL A 832 0.91 -2.27 13.09
C VAL A 832 -0.57 -2.18 13.52
N PRO A 833 -1.57 -2.36 12.63
CA PRO A 833 -2.97 -2.52 13.04
C PRO A 833 -3.20 -3.63 14.06
N ILE A 834 -2.60 -4.80 13.88
CA ILE A 834 -2.72 -5.94 14.83
C ILE A 834 -2.15 -5.58 16.19
N LEU A 835 -0.98 -4.95 16.23
CA LEU A 835 -0.36 -4.43 17.45
C LEU A 835 -1.30 -3.43 18.14
N ASN A 836 -1.88 -2.50 17.38
CA ASN A 836 -2.83 -1.54 17.94
C ASN A 836 -4.13 -2.20 18.44
N ALA A 837 -4.59 -3.29 17.81
CA ALA A 837 -5.75 -4.06 18.29
C ALA A 837 -5.50 -4.66 19.68
N GLY A 838 -4.30 -5.22 19.93
CA GLY A 838 -3.89 -5.62 21.29
C GLY A 838 -3.86 -4.44 22.26
N SER A 839 -3.39 -3.28 21.80
CA SER A 839 -3.25 -2.06 22.60
C SER A 839 -4.59 -1.46 23.08
N VAL A 840 -5.69 -1.65 22.34
CA VAL A 840 -7.04 -1.23 22.78
C VAL A 840 -7.36 -1.79 24.18
N PHE A 841 -7.11 -3.09 24.38
CA PHE A 841 -7.33 -3.77 25.65
C PHE A 841 -6.23 -3.43 26.67
N GLY A 842 -4.99 -3.32 26.21
CA GLY A 842 -3.82 -2.93 26.99
C GLY A 842 -3.91 -1.55 27.64
N ARG A 843 -4.68 -0.63 27.06
CA ARG A 843 -4.93 0.72 27.59
C ARG A 843 -6.17 0.81 28.47
N THR A 844 -6.95 -0.27 28.58
CA THR A 844 -8.18 -0.27 29.37
C THR A 844 -8.04 -1.16 30.61
N LEU A 845 -7.68 -2.43 30.43
CA LEU A 845 -7.67 -3.42 31.50
C LEU A 845 -6.57 -3.18 32.55
N PRO A 846 -5.28 -3.00 32.18
CA PRO A 846 -4.22 -2.73 33.15
C PRO A 846 -4.41 -1.42 33.92
N ASN A 847 -5.02 -0.40 33.30
CA ASN A 847 -5.31 0.86 34.01
C ASN A 847 -6.40 0.68 35.06
N ILE A 848 -7.47 -0.05 34.75
CA ILE A 848 -8.48 -0.42 35.75
C ILE A 848 -7.83 -1.23 36.89
N LEU A 849 -6.87 -2.09 36.56
CA LEU A 849 -6.12 -2.84 37.57
C LEU A 849 -5.24 -1.92 38.43
N SER A 850 -4.62 -0.90 37.85
CA SER A 850 -3.77 0.07 38.54
C SER A 850 -4.53 0.85 39.62
N ASP A 851 -5.82 1.12 39.40
CA ASP A 851 -6.68 1.74 40.41
C ASP A 851 -6.86 0.85 41.65
N LYS A 852 -6.71 -0.47 41.52
CA LYS A 852 -6.84 -1.44 42.62
C LYS A 852 -5.51 -1.72 43.31
N ILE A 853 -4.48 -2.07 42.54
CA ILE A 853 -3.19 -2.55 43.08
C ILE A 853 -2.08 -1.49 43.10
N GLY A 854 -2.29 -0.33 42.46
CA GLY A 854 -1.32 0.76 42.36
C GLY A 854 -0.58 0.80 41.03
N PRO A 855 -0.27 1.99 40.49
CA PRO A 855 0.37 2.15 39.18
C PRO A 855 1.76 1.51 39.08
N PHE A 856 2.59 1.59 40.13
CA PHE A 856 3.93 0.98 40.10
C PHE A 856 3.88 -0.55 40.01
N ASN A 857 2.90 -1.18 40.64
CA ASN A 857 2.74 -2.64 40.61
C ASN A 857 2.25 -3.17 39.25
N VAL A 858 1.82 -2.27 38.35
CA VAL A 858 1.41 -2.61 36.98
C VAL A 858 2.50 -2.25 35.96
N ILE A 859 3.12 -1.07 36.07
CA ILE A 859 4.11 -0.62 35.08
C ILE A 859 5.42 -1.42 35.11
N ILE A 860 5.87 -1.86 36.28
CA ILE A 860 7.13 -2.62 36.42
C ILE A 860 7.07 -3.97 35.69
N PRO A 861 6.11 -4.88 35.98
CA PRO A 861 6.01 -6.14 35.24
C PRO A 861 5.73 -5.89 33.76
N GLY A 862 4.93 -4.87 33.42
CA GLY A 862 4.68 -4.49 32.03
C GLY A 862 5.95 -4.12 31.27
N ALA A 863 6.87 -3.37 31.90
CA ALA A 863 8.17 -3.01 31.32
C ALA A 863 9.04 -4.23 31.03
N PHE A 864 9.15 -5.15 32.00
CA PHE A 864 9.91 -6.39 31.81
C PHE A 864 9.32 -7.27 30.71
N VAL A 865 7.98 -7.44 30.70
CA VAL A 865 7.31 -8.25 29.68
C VAL A 865 7.48 -7.65 28.30
N CYS A 866 7.33 -6.33 28.13
CA CYS A 866 7.59 -5.70 26.84
C CYS A 866 9.05 -5.92 26.40
N GLY A 867 10.02 -5.80 27.31
CA GLY A 867 11.44 -5.93 26.96
C GLY A 867 11.78 -7.34 26.51
N ILE A 868 11.22 -8.35 27.19
CA ILE A 868 11.32 -9.76 26.80
C ILE A 868 10.67 -9.97 25.43
N LEU A 869 9.47 -9.43 25.19
CA LEU A 869 8.76 -9.59 23.90
C LEU A 869 9.54 -8.97 22.73
N VAL A 870 10.20 -7.83 22.92
CA VAL A 870 11.08 -7.24 21.90
C VAL A 870 12.30 -8.13 21.64
N LEU A 871 12.91 -8.70 22.68
CA LEU A 871 14.00 -9.67 22.52
C LEU A 871 13.55 -10.97 21.84
N CYS A 872 12.30 -11.40 22.04
CA CYS A 872 11.75 -12.58 21.37
C CYS A 872 11.71 -12.42 19.84
N ASN A 873 11.68 -11.20 19.29
CA ASN A 873 11.77 -11.01 17.84
C ASN A 873 13.06 -11.56 17.24
N ILE A 874 14.11 -11.78 18.03
CA ILE A 874 15.35 -12.42 17.57
C ILE A 874 15.11 -13.86 17.09
N THR A 875 14.15 -14.57 17.68
CA THR A 875 13.87 -15.99 17.41
C THR A 875 12.58 -16.23 16.64
N VAL A 876 11.83 -15.17 16.33
CA VAL A 876 10.58 -15.26 15.57
C VAL A 876 10.90 -15.30 14.08
N HIS A 877 10.61 -16.44 13.45
CA HIS A 877 10.91 -16.68 12.02
C HIS A 877 9.69 -17.18 11.23
N ASN A 878 8.48 -17.02 11.77
CA ASN A 878 7.26 -17.47 11.11
C ASN A 878 6.10 -16.51 11.36
N LEU A 879 5.11 -16.55 10.46
CA LEU A 879 3.94 -15.68 10.48
C LEU A 879 3.15 -15.76 11.80
N GLY A 880 2.92 -16.96 12.34
CA GLY A 880 2.19 -17.14 13.60
C GLY A 880 2.90 -16.48 14.78
N GLY A 881 4.23 -16.58 14.81
CA GLY A 881 5.09 -15.99 15.83
C GLY A 881 5.02 -14.46 15.84
N ILE A 882 5.21 -13.82 14.68
CA ILE A 882 5.22 -12.35 14.58
C ILE A 882 3.84 -11.74 14.84
N VAL A 883 2.75 -12.42 14.43
CA VAL A 883 1.38 -11.98 14.74
C VAL A 883 1.09 -12.09 16.23
N THR A 884 1.48 -13.19 16.86
CA THR A 884 1.32 -13.39 18.31
C THR A 884 2.12 -12.37 19.09
N GLN A 885 3.36 -12.12 18.67
CA GLN A 885 4.23 -11.11 19.25
C GLN A 885 3.60 -9.72 19.14
N ALA A 886 3.07 -9.33 17.97
CA ALA A 886 2.45 -8.02 17.76
C ALA A 886 1.26 -7.81 18.70
N LEU A 887 0.39 -8.81 18.86
CA LEU A 887 -0.76 -8.76 19.77
C LEU A 887 -0.35 -8.61 21.23
N LEU A 888 0.60 -9.44 21.69
CA LEU A 888 1.07 -9.43 23.08
C LEU A 888 1.81 -8.13 23.39
N PHE A 889 2.71 -7.70 22.52
CA PHE A 889 3.42 -6.42 22.69
C PHE A 889 2.43 -5.26 22.67
N GLY A 890 1.45 -5.27 21.78
CA GLY A 890 0.37 -4.29 21.74
C GLY A 890 -0.36 -4.17 23.08
N PHE A 891 -0.74 -5.30 23.67
CA PHE A 891 -1.39 -5.32 24.98
C PHE A 891 -0.52 -4.73 26.11
N TRP A 892 0.74 -5.15 26.22
CA TRP A 892 1.60 -4.71 27.32
C TRP A 892 2.14 -3.29 27.13
N SER A 893 2.41 -2.88 25.89
CA SER A 893 2.87 -1.51 25.57
C SER A 893 1.81 -0.45 25.88
N GLY A 894 0.52 -0.81 25.84
CA GLY A 894 -0.59 0.07 26.23
C GLY A 894 -0.47 0.65 27.66
N ILE A 895 0.25 -0.05 28.54
CA ILE A 895 0.52 0.38 29.92
C ILE A 895 1.36 1.67 29.94
N PHE A 896 2.39 1.76 29.08
CA PHE A 896 3.33 2.89 29.05
C PHE A 896 2.71 4.18 28.55
N ILE A 897 1.65 4.10 27.74
CA ILE A 897 1.00 5.30 27.21
C ILE A 897 0.02 5.88 28.23
N ALA A 898 -0.61 5.04 29.05
CA ALA A 898 -1.73 5.46 29.89
C ALA A 898 -1.40 5.64 31.38
N LEU A 899 -0.42 4.92 31.94
CA LEU A 899 -0.03 5.04 33.36
C LEU A 899 0.82 6.27 33.73
N PRO A 900 1.71 6.84 32.89
CA PRO A 900 2.59 7.91 33.34
C PRO A 900 1.89 9.13 33.96
N PRO A 901 0.74 9.61 33.44
CA PRO A 901 -0.03 10.67 34.12
C PRO A 901 -0.40 10.31 35.57
N VAL A 902 -0.81 9.06 35.82
CA VAL A 902 -1.19 8.56 37.15
C VAL A 902 0.03 8.52 38.07
N ILE A 903 1.18 8.08 37.56
CA ILE A 903 2.44 8.06 38.32
C ILE A 903 2.91 9.47 38.67
N PHE A 904 2.80 10.43 37.76
CA PHE A 904 3.10 11.83 38.08
C PHE A 904 2.19 12.39 39.17
N VAL A 905 0.91 11.99 39.20
CA VAL A 905 0.03 12.34 40.32
C VAL A 905 0.54 11.74 41.62
N ALA A 906 1.02 10.49 41.64
CA ALA A 906 1.54 9.85 42.84
C ALA A 906 2.84 10.49 43.35
N LEU A 907 3.78 10.80 42.44
CA LEU A 907 5.10 11.35 42.78
C LEU A 907 5.07 12.83 43.18
N THR A 908 4.13 13.61 42.64
CA THR A 908 4.08 15.05 42.88
C THR A 908 3.47 15.35 44.25
N LYS A 909 4.29 15.84 45.19
CA LYS A 909 3.87 16.27 46.53
C LYS A 909 2.96 17.50 46.49
N ASP A 910 3.41 18.56 45.81
CA ASP A 910 2.64 19.79 45.65
C ASP A 910 1.77 19.73 44.39
N LYS A 911 0.46 19.51 44.58
CA LYS A 911 -0.50 19.39 43.47
C LYS A 911 -0.65 20.68 42.66
N SER A 912 -0.20 21.83 43.14
CA SER A 912 -0.23 23.08 42.39
C SER A 912 0.71 23.06 41.16
N ASN A 913 1.82 22.31 41.23
CA ASN A 913 2.80 22.16 40.15
C ASN A 913 2.60 20.91 39.30
N LEU A 914 1.58 20.08 39.61
CA LEU A 914 1.33 18.80 38.94
C LEU A 914 1.24 18.95 37.42
N GLY A 915 0.51 19.97 36.95
CA GLY A 915 0.32 20.20 35.52
C GLY A 915 1.62 20.56 34.78
N THR A 916 2.53 21.31 35.42
CA THR A 916 3.83 21.67 34.88
C THR A 916 4.76 20.46 34.83
N ARG A 917 4.78 19.68 35.93
CA ARG A 917 5.60 18.46 36.03
C ARG A 917 5.19 17.38 35.03
N ILE A 918 3.89 17.19 34.79
CA ILE A 918 3.40 16.29 33.73
C ILE A 918 3.92 16.75 32.36
N GLY A 919 3.83 18.05 32.04
CA GLY A 919 4.31 18.59 30.77
C GLY A 919 5.82 18.43 30.57
N CYS A 920 6.62 18.81 31.56
CA CYS A 920 8.07 18.62 31.53
C CYS A 920 8.47 17.13 31.47
N GLY A 921 7.75 16.27 32.19
CA GLY A 921 7.96 14.83 32.18
C GLY A 921 7.71 14.21 30.80
N PHE A 922 6.60 14.55 30.15
CA PHE A 922 6.32 14.12 28.78
C PHE A 922 7.33 14.66 27.77
N ALA A 923 7.81 15.90 27.93
CA ALA A 923 8.88 16.44 27.09
C ALA A 923 10.18 15.61 27.22
N LEU A 924 10.53 15.16 28.43
CA LEU A 924 11.66 14.25 28.65
C LEU A 924 11.44 12.88 27.97
N PHE A 925 10.22 12.36 28.00
CA PHE A 925 9.87 11.12 27.29
C PHE A 925 10.03 11.29 25.78
N GLY A 926 9.66 12.46 25.26
CA GLY A 926 9.85 12.81 23.86
C GLY A 926 11.30 12.72 23.42
N CYS A 927 12.27 13.07 24.26
CA CYS A 927 13.70 12.88 23.95
C CYS A 927 14.05 11.38 23.79
N GLY A 928 13.40 10.50 24.55
CA GLY A 928 13.58 9.05 24.41
C GLY A 928 12.99 8.53 23.11
N VAL A 929 11.79 8.98 22.76
CA VAL A 929 11.17 8.67 21.46
C VAL A 929 12.06 9.15 20.30
N LEU A 930 12.63 10.35 20.43
CA LEU A 930 13.52 10.94 19.42
C LEU A 930 14.76 10.08 19.16
N ALA A 931 15.30 9.44 20.21
CA ALA A 931 16.47 8.57 20.12
C ALA A 931 16.14 7.15 19.63
N GLY A 932 14.93 6.65 19.88
CA GLY A 932 14.54 5.26 19.60
C GLY A 932 14.60 4.89 18.12
N GLY A 933 13.87 5.61 17.26
CA GLY A 933 13.76 5.28 15.83
C GLY A 933 15.11 5.39 15.09
N PRO A 934 15.75 6.57 15.07
CA PRO A 934 17.06 6.77 14.44
C PRO A 934 18.17 5.92 15.05
N GLY A 935 18.14 5.71 16.38
CA GLY A 935 19.09 4.82 17.05
C GLY A 935 18.98 3.39 16.53
N ALA A 936 17.76 2.86 16.42
CA ALA A 936 17.52 1.56 15.82
C ALA A 936 17.93 1.49 14.34
N GLY A 937 17.63 2.51 13.54
CA GLY A 937 18.04 2.56 12.13
C GLY A 937 19.55 2.62 11.95
N GLY A 938 20.25 3.36 12.81
CA GLY A 938 21.72 3.38 12.83
C GLY A 938 22.33 2.04 13.22
N VAL A 939 21.68 1.29 14.13
CA VAL A 939 22.09 -0.08 14.49
C VAL A 939 21.79 -1.07 13.37
N LEU A 940 20.69 -0.87 12.63
CA LEU A 940 20.28 -1.72 11.53
C LEU A 940 21.31 -1.72 10.38
N GLY A 941 21.95 -0.57 10.16
CA GLY A 941 22.95 -0.37 9.11
C GLY A 941 22.33 -0.07 7.74
N ASN A 942 23.19 0.17 6.75
CA ASN A 942 22.81 0.52 5.38
C ASN A 942 23.21 -0.55 4.34
N ASP A 943 23.68 -1.71 4.79
CA ASP A 943 24.09 -2.79 3.88
C ASP A 943 22.85 -3.59 3.45
N ASP A 944 22.38 -3.36 2.22
CA ASP A 944 21.19 -3.98 1.59
C ASP A 944 21.21 -5.53 1.56
N ARG A 945 22.35 -6.15 1.88
CA ARG A 945 22.52 -7.62 1.89
C ARG A 945 22.53 -8.23 3.28
N ASP A 946 22.77 -7.46 4.34
CA ASP A 946 22.97 -8.00 5.68
C ASP A 946 22.52 -6.99 6.76
N LEU A 947 21.22 -6.72 6.82
CA LEU A 947 20.64 -5.83 7.83
C LEU A 947 20.73 -6.44 9.24
N HIS A 948 21.23 -5.65 10.20
CA HIS A 948 21.58 -6.11 11.55
C HIS A 948 20.36 -6.21 12.51
N TRP A 949 19.36 -7.00 12.16
CA TRP A 949 18.10 -7.13 12.91
C TRP A 949 18.28 -7.58 14.37
N LYS A 950 19.22 -8.48 14.63
CA LYS A 950 19.55 -8.91 16.00
C LYS A 950 20.00 -7.72 16.87
N GLY A 951 20.74 -6.79 16.28
CA GLY A 951 21.18 -5.56 16.94
C GLY A 951 20.00 -4.66 17.30
N VAL A 952 19.07 -4.45 16.37
CA VAL A 952 17.87 -3.62 16.57
C VAL A 952 17.02 -4.13 17.73
N TRP A 953 16.73 -5.44 17.75
CA TRP A 953 15.94 -6.04 18.82
C TRP A 953 16.67 -6.08 20.16
N THR A 954 17.99 -6.29 20.15
CA THR A 954 18.80 -6.20 21.37
C THR A 954 18.79 -4.78 21.93
N TYR A 955 18.97 -3.77 21.08
CA TYR A 955 18.91 -2.36 21.46
C TYR A 955 17.56 -2.01 22.08
N GLY A 956 16.45 -2.31 21.40
CA GLY A 956 15.11 -2.00 21.90
C GLY A 956 14.78 -2.76 23.21
N GLY A 957 15.04 -4.07 23.23
CA GLY A 957 14.68 -4.95 24.35
C GLY A 957 15.49 -4.68 25.62
N VAL A 958 16.82 -4.55 25.52
CA VAL A 958 17.69 -4.32 26.68
C VAL A 958 17.41 -2.96 27.32
N VAL A 959 17.21 -1.92 26.51
CA VAL A 959 16.89 -0.58 27.01
C VAL A 959 15.54 -0.59 27.74
N LEU A 960 14.58 -1.40 27.29
CA LEU A 960 13.28 -1.55 27.94
C LEU A 960 13.35 -2.36 29.26
N LEU A 961 14.20 -3.38 29.33
CA LEU A 961 14.50 -4.08 30.57
C LEU A 961 15.18 -3.17 31.59
N ALA A 962 16.11 -2.31 31.13
CA ALA A 962 16.75 -1.31 31.98
C ALA A 962 15.71 -0.31 32.54
N ALA A 963 14.74 0.12 31.74
CA ALA A 963 13.61 0.94 32.22
C ALA A 963 12.83 0.24 33.35
N GLY A 964 12.52 -1.05 33.18
CA GLY A 964 11.86 -1.87 34.21
C GLY A 964 12.67 -1.94 35.52
N ALA A 965 14.00 -2.11 35.41
CA ALA A 965 14.90 -2.10 36.56
C ALA A 965 14.93 -0.74 37.27
N VAL A 966 14.93 0.37 36.52
CA VAL A 966 14.86 1.73 37.10
C VAL A 966 13.52 1.96 37.81
N PHE A 967 12.39 1.52 37.24
CA PHE A 967 11.09 1.61 37.91
C PHE A 967 11.02 0.75 39.18
N LEU A 968 11.65 -0.43 39.17
CA LEU A 968 11.76 -1.28 40.34
C LEU A 968 12.59 -0.62 41.44
N ALA A 969 13.74 -0.02 41.09
CA ALA A 969 14.58 0.73 42.01
C ALA A 969 13.81 1.92 42.62
N LEU A 970 13.09 2.69 41.80
CA LEU A 970 12.24 3.78 42.26
C LEU A 970 11.17 3.31 43.25
N ARG A 971 10.49 2.21 42.95
CA ARG A 971 9.51 1.63 43.88
C ARG A 971 10.17 1.23 45.21
N PHE A 972 11.36 0.64 45.15
CA PHE A 972 12.13 0.29 46.35
C PHE A 972 12.52 1.54 47.16
N MET A 973 12.89 2.65 46.51
CA MET A 973 13.17 3.92 47.17
C MET A 973 11.95 4.51 47.89
N LEU A 974 10.74 4.29 47.36
CA LEU A 974 9.51 4.84 47.92
C LEU A 974 8.95 4.01 49.09
N VAL A 975 9.00 2.67 49.01
CA VAL A 975 8.33 1.79 50.00
C VAL A 975 9.16 0.61 50.51
N GLY A 976 10.43 0.49 50.12
CA GLY A 976 11.32 -0.61 50.48
C GLY A 976 10.87 -1.97 49.89
N ALA A 977 11.24 -3.07 50.54
CA ALA A 977 10.97 -4.44 50.08
C ALA A 977 9.49 -4.89 50.17
N LYS A 978 8.56 -4.00 50.53
CA LYS A 978 7.15 -4.37 50.74
C LYS A 978 6.41 -4.50 49.40
N LEU A 979 6.03 -5.71 49.02
CA LEU A 979 5.37 -6.02 47.74
C LEU A 979 3.87 -5.67 47.68
N LYS A 980 3.15 -5.67 48.81
CA LYS A 980 1.69 -5.43 48.86
C LYS A 980 1.28 -3.97 49.12
N VAL A 981 2.20 -3.02 48.99
CA VAL A 981 1.90 -1.59 49.19
C VAL A 981 1.47 -0.97 47.87
N LYS A 982 0.34 -0.26 47.92
CA LYS A 982 -0.14 0.57 46.82
C LYS A 982 0.64 1.88 46.83
N VAL A 983 1.47 2.09 45.81
CA VAL A 983 2.29 3.30 45.61
C VAL A 983 1.75 4.09 44.46
#